data_AF-A0A3M0AJ71-F1
#
_entry.id   AF-A0A3M0AJ71-F1
#
_cell.length_a   1.000
_cell.length_b   1.000
_cell.length_c   1.000
_cell.angle_alpha   90.00
_cell.angle_beta   90.00
_cell.angle_gamma   90.00
#
_symmetry.space_group_name_H-M   'P 1'
#
loop_
_entity.id
_entity.type
_entity.pdbx_description
1 polymer ?
#
loop_
_entity_poly.entity_id
_entity_poly.type
_entity_poly.pdbx_seq_one_letter_code
_entity_poly.pdbx_strand_id
1 'polypeptide(L)'
;MSKPKFKKLLVLLTLLPVTALPLTSISLKTDKQNNNKNELMNVTRADPAWIERERQRFIKLINDCWWLPSVTKKSFLNIAQKDPRFQENSTSWQVVIVAIQALLNPENKGAGEAYYVAERLRASDSYISGSQKKQIIKRYNTPKIKWPINEIHDLDKKAESTYVKLNNHLQNDLLPFARKFRELDNAMTKINDYYRLDRANVMKTYMYIGTTDENQTAFDSHLITASQYLYDTSDNDTIEASIQLEKTISKAKDNLYKKTVQDDFNELKSLFNEFINNPEYMIYPMNYGLEFTELYNYVKNTTYVTLSNIIEFKKKFFQLFYRYTSRIVLQEAKLDIGGEYYYMNKATKQMFLDKFRNSMAGMNEDKDAGTNYSLEPLLSPYGPLRMLMYLPYTFNKLNVAFKNLKDEMKLYTNYHRTSKPFNESYAWKAANKSLQDAYMKVYTDAQIDRVYDVESKVKAVQDLLAQARKNIENSQEYVNASKIFLENYVKTKTQYFINQNGSLSSSLLNDIKTAKTIEEINIILHKINNSFKLAFAVNPPSASSGIFRHPQYDKILTSKQKEILADKSSNLFDNDNLDVIQSKWQMNLDIIASESEEYYLAFATCENIDKLIKDSSGLKTKLNFLYASAETAGKYNEAIEKGKNLTTVDTTELLQIQNNILDAKSEVNGHEMIRLKFVDAVKNGIWLKPDERNEILTKMGGNPDSWKVDEYWNDDIIYNNIKTTYDLFDLSLKNSFNKFKNVNAKQNETLLNKRPPFINKKVEENLTNMSNMVALYEEALWLEKRMKELNRLRKEYTSITKETVYKYAYPSLRKAYDDAYTASNFTDYKNKDEVDKLITDLETARDNLNGDELELGVEKDKLRAEINASQDLLDNEKTELLQDVDNATDIPQLMAVREKFENKVTANKQTVIDTKALFNSFIDAVNWEETTVTNEWKNVVTTITNIRNLESVKTSLWDTIKASMQTSLVNLVNLNDAQRQVYIAKIPQTLDASSKNFATEYTNAKALDASMLALSEEKANYPTVIATDNYIKADQAKKEAYDQAYANSTFTDAKD
;
A
#
# COMPACT_ATOMS: atom_id res chain seq x y z
N MET A 1 -5.36 23.41 -18.75
CA MET A 1 -5.89 24.54 -19.55
C MET A 1 -5.92 25.73 -18.59
N SER A 2 -5.42 26.96 -18.82
CA SER A 2 -5.03 27.73 -20.00
C SER A 2 -4.04 28.85 -19.58
N LYS A 3 -3.21 29.26 -20.55
CA LYS A 3 -2.26 30.41 -20.61
C LYS A 3 -2.87 31.79 -20.20
N PRO A 4 -2.08 32.85 -19.89
CA PRO A 4 -1.24 33.65 -20.85
C PRO A 4 0.14 34.12 -20.30
N LYS A 5 1.26 33.97 -21.03
CA LYS A 5 1.90 34.90 -22.01
C LYS A 5 1.90 36.40 -21.64
N PHE A 6 3.08 36.96 -21.33
CA PHE A 6 3.52 38.27 -21.84
C PHE A 6 5.06 38.31 -21.98
N LYS A 7 5.55 38.84 -23.09
CA LYS A 7 6.95 38.85 -23.54
C LYS A 7 7.22 40.25 -24.13
N LYS A 8 8.42 40.80 -23.88
CA LYS A 8 9.05 42.02 -24.47
C LYS A 8 8.52 43.35 -23.91
N LEU A 9 9.29 44.41 -23.61
CA LEU A 9 10.43 45.06 -24.29
C LEU A 9 11.11 45.98 -23.21
N LEU A 10 12.43 45.91 -22.98
CA LEU A 10 13.49 46.80 -23.48
C LEU A 10 13.40 48.28 -23.02
N VAL A 11 14.36 48.73 -22.19
CA VAL A 11 15.18 49.97 -22.27
C VAL A 11 15.81 50.22 -20.90
N LEU A 12 17.08 49.83 -20.73
CA LEU A 12 18.15 50.64 -20.13
C LEU A 12 19.45 49.82 -20.11
N LEU A 13 20.01 49.71 -21.31
CA LEU A 13 21.45 49.60 -21.54
C LEU A 13 22.09 50.94 -21.14
N THR A 14 22.52 51.05 -19.88
CA THR A 14 23.60 51.94 -19.41
C THR A 14 23.98 51.34 -18.05
N LEU A 15 24.97 50.48 -17.90
CA LEU A 15 26.38 50.86 -17.77
C LEU A 15 27.21 49.56 -17.69
N LEU A 16 27.98 49.25 -18.73
CA LEU A 16 29.14 48.33 -18.71
C LEU A 16 30.42 49.17 -18.43
N PRO A 17 31.67 48.64 -18.26
CA PRO A 17 32.23 47.27 -18.48
C PRO A 17 33.20 46.80 -17.34
N VAL A 18 33.90 45.63 -17.30
CA VAL A 18 35.10 45.22 -18.08
C VAL A 18 35.64 43.82 -17.60
N THR A 19 36.20 43.02 -18.54
CA THR A 19 37.15 41.86 -18.47
C THR A 19 36.70 40.49 -17.92
N ALA A 20 36.98 39.31 -18.51
CA ALA A 20 37.92 38.89 -19.57
C ALA A 20 37.40 37.66 -20.37
N LEU A 21 38.03 37.44 -21.54
CA LEU A 21 37.71 36.63 -22.72
C LEU A 21 38.14 35.11 -22.63
N PRO A 22 37.91 34.26 -23.68
CA PRO A 22 37.50 32.85 -23.65
C PRO A 22 38.60 31.89 -24.20
N LEU A 23 38.26 30.61 -24.50
CA LEU A 23 38.75 29.91 -25.71
C LEU A 23 38.02 28.59 -26.00
N THR A 24 37.89 28.32 -27.30
CA THR A 24 37.11 27.29 -28.01
C THR A 24 37.96 26.14 -28.56
N SER A 25 37.35 24.95 -28.66
CA SER A 25 37.45 23.89 -29.70
C SER A 25 38.79 23.56 -30.43
N ILE A 26 39.17 22.27 -30.44
CA ILE A 26 39.81 21.62 -31.61
C ILE A 26 39.24 20.19 -31.80
N SER A 27 38.81 19.91 -33.03
CA SER A 27 38.39 18.61 -33.58
C SER A 27 39.59 17.88 -34.20
N LEU A 28 39.56 16.54 -34.30
CA LEU A 28 40.28 15.84 -35.36
C LEU A 28 39.48 14.66 -35.94
N LYS A 29 39.46 14.66 -37.28
CA LYS A 29 38.85 13.74 -38.24
C LYS A 29 39.81 12.58 -38.57
N THR A 30 39.20 11.43 -38.87
CA THR A 30 39.53 10.36 -39.84
C THR A 30 40.88 10.34 -40.58
N ASP A 31 41.45 9.13 -40.73
CA ASP A 31 42.11 8.71 -41.97
C ASP A 31 41.78 7.24 -42.36
N LYS A 32 41.67 7.02 -43.67
CA LYS A 32 41.23 5.81 -44.37
C LYS A 32 42.33 5.42 -45.37
N GLN A 33 42.49 4.11 -45.58
CA GLN A 33 43.08 3.43 -46.75
C GLN A 33 44.61 3.45 -46.94
N ASN A 34 45.19 2.24 -46.95
CA ASN A 34 46.12 1.84 -48.01
C ASN A 34 46.06 0.31 -48.23
N ASN A 35 45.40 -0.07 -49.34
CA ASN A 35 45.46 -1.39 -49.97
C ASN A 35 46.57 -1.31 -51.03
N ASN A 36 47.64 -2.09 -50.90
CA ASN A 36 48.50 -2.44 -52.03
C ASN A 36 48.84 -3.94 -51.98
N LYS A 37 48.34 -4.66 -52.99
CA LYS A 37 48.67 -6.05 -53.30
C LYS A 37 50.08 -6.10 -53.89
N ASN A 38 50.94 -6.97 -53.37
CA ASN A 38 52.15 -7.41 -54.07
C ASN A 38 51.83 -8.65 -54.92
N GLU A 39 52.11 -8.54 -56.21
CA GLU A 39 52.21 -9.65 -57.16
C GLU A 39 53.53 -10.41 -56.91
N LEU A 40 53.45 -11.73 -56.73
CA LEU A 40 54.62 -12.61 -56.67
C LEU A 40 54.49 -13.65 -57.80
N MET A 41 55.52 -13.68 -58.65
CA MET A 41 55.63 -14.50 -59.85
C MET A 41 55.48 -16.00 -59.56
N ASN A 42 54.43 -16.62 -60.13
CA ASN A 42 54.34 -18.07 -60.27
C ASN A 42 55.17 -18.51 -61.49
N VAL A 43 56.38 -19.01 -61.27
CA VAL A 43 57.08 -19.80 -62.30
C VAL A 43 56.53 -21.23 -62.24
N THR A 44 55.59 -21.56 -63.14
CA THR A 44 55.10 -22.93 -63.31
C THR A 44 56.18 -23.79 -63.95
N ARG A 45 56.81 -24.68 -63.18
CA ARG A 45 57.53 -25.84 -63.75
C ARG A 45 56.50 -26.74 -64.44
N ALA A 46 56.81 -27.20 -65.66
CA ALA A 46 55.97 -28.17 -66.36
C ALA A 46 55.87 -29.46 -65.54
N ASP A 47 54.67 -30.02 -65.42
CA ASP A 47 54.45 -31.28 -64.72
C ASP A 47 55.27 -32.42 -65.38
N PRO A 48 55.78 -33.40 -64.61
CA PRO A 48 56.45 -34.57 -65.17
C PRO A 48 55.56 -35.31 -66.18
N ALA A 49 56.14 -35.76 -67.30
CA ALA A 49 55.41 -36.35 -68.42
C ALA A 49 54.56 -37.58 -68.05
N TRP A 50 54.89 -38.29 -66.95
CA TRP A 50 54.10 -39.43 -66.47
C TRP A 50 52.74 -39.01 -65.88
N ILE A 51 52.62 -37.82 -65.28
CA ILE A 51 51.35 -37.29 -64.76
C ILE A 51 50.38 -37.05 -65.90
N GLU A 52 50.88 -36.48 -67.01
CA GLU A 52 50.07 -36.27 -68.21
C GLU A 52 49.67 -37.61 -68.84
N ARG A 53 50.56 -38.63 -68.85
CA ARG A 53 50.19 -39.99 -69.30
C ARG A 53 49.05 -40.59 -68.48
N GLU A 54 49.11 -40.52 -67.15
CA GLU A 54 48.05 -41.07 -66.28
C GLU A 54 46.75 -40.24 -66.37
N ARG A 55 46.85 -38.93 -66.57
CA ARG A 55 45.68 -38.08 -66.84
C ARG A 55 44.98 -38.46 -68.14
N GLN A 56 45.73 -38.68 -69.21
CA GLN A 56 45.16 -39.12 -70.49
C GLN A 56 44.54 -40.51 -70.36
N ARG A 57 45.15 -41.40 -69.57
CA ARG A 57 44.57 -42.70 -69.23
C ARG A 57 43.24 -42.56 -68.47
N PHE A 58 43.16 -41.66 -67.49
CA PHE A 58 41.95 -41.34 -66.73
C PHE A 58 40.83 -40.79 -67.63
N ILE A 59 41.14 -39.82 -68.50
CA ILE A 59 40.19 -39.26 -69.48
C ILE A 59 39.65 -40.35 -70.40
N LYS A 60 40.52 -41.22 -70.91
CA LYS A 60 40.14 -42.35 -71.77
C LYS A 60 39.18 -43.29 -71.03
N LEU A 61 39.50 -43.67 -69.79
CA LEU A 61 38.65 -44.55 -68.99
C LEU A 61 37.27 -43.94 -68.71
N ILE A 62 37.15 -42.63 -68.42
CA ILE A 62 35.85 -41.95 -68.28
C ILE A 62 35.06 -41.97 -69.59
N ASN A 63 35.72 -41.72 -70.72
CA ASN A 63 35.09 -41.77 -72.04
C ASN A 63 34.54 -43.16 -72.37
N ASP A 64 35.21 -44.22 -71.92
CA ASP A 64 34.78 -45.61 -72.14
C ASP A 64 33.64 -46.05 -71.20
N CYS A 65 33.30 -45.26 -70.17
CA CYS A 65 32.16 -45.50 -69.30
C CYS A 65 30.87 -45.00 -69.96
N TRP A 66 30.18 -45.87 -70.70
CA TRP A 66 28.91 -45.59 -71.39
C TRP A 66 27.72 -45.40 -70.43
N TRP A 67 27.82 -45.93 -69.21
CA TRP A 67 26.79 -45.90 -68.18
C TRP A 67 26.79 -44.61 -67.34
N LEU A 68 27.83 -43.78 -67.43
CA LEU A 68 27.85 -42.48 -66.76
C LEU A 68 26.85 -41.53 -67.43
N PRO A 69 25.90 -40.91 -66.69
CA PRO A 69 25.01 -39.90 -67.24
C PRO A 69 25.82 -38.79 -67.90
N SER A 70 25.37 -38.31 -69.06
CA SER A 70 26.15 -37.41 -69.92
C SER A 70 26.63 -36.15 -69.20
N VAL A 71 25.82 -35.59 -68.30
CA VAL A 71 26.16 -34.42 -67.50
C VAL A 71 27.30 -34.74 -66.52
N THR A 72 27.21 -35.86 -65.81
CA THR A 72 28.25 -36.31 -64.87
C THR A 72 29.54 -36.64 -65.60
N LYS A 73 29.46 -37.35 -66.74
CA LYS A 73 30.58 -37.64 -67.63
C LYS A 73 31.26 -36.38 -68.13
N LYS A 74 30.48 -35.38 -68.55
CA LYS A 74 30.98 -34.09 -69.02
C LYS A 74 31.64 -33.29 -67.90
N SER A 75 31.11 -33.35 -66.68
CA SER A 75 31.75 -32.74 -65.50
C SER A 75 33.08 -33.41 -65.16
N PHE A 76 33.15 -34.74 -65.16
CA PHE A 76 34.38 -35.50 -64.96
C PHE A 76 35.45 -35.16 -65.99
N LEU A 77 35.09 -35.14 -67.28
CA LEU A 77 35.99 -34.77 -68.36
C LEU A 77 36.43 -33.30 -68.26
N ASN A 78 35.52 -32.39 -67.92
CA ASN A 78 35.87 -30.97 -67.70
C ASN A 78 36.87 -30.81 -66.55
N ILE A 79 36.70 -31.54 -65.44
CA ILE A 79 37.64 -31.50 -64.32
C ILE A 79 39.01 -32.01 -64.77
N ALA A 80 39.05 -33.18 -65.42
CA ALA A 80 40.31 -33.78 -65.88
C ALA A 80 41.04 -32.94 -66.94
N GLN A 81 40.30 -32.17 -67.75
CA GLN A 81 40.85 -31.34 -68.81
C GLN A 81 41.19 -29.91 -68.37
N LYS A 82 40.49 -29.35 -67.37
CA LYS A 82 40.61 -27.93 -66.99
C LYS A 82 41.31 -27.67 -65.67
N ASP A 83 41.36 -28.65 -64.76
CA ASP A 83 42.04 -28.48 -63.47
C ASP A 83 43.31 -29.35 -63.45
N PRO A 84 44.49 -28.77 -63.74
CA PRO A 84 45.71 -29.54 -63.83
C PRO A 84 46.24 -30.05 -62.50
N ARG A 85 45.67 -29.70 -61.35
CA ARG A 85 46.24 -30.08 -60.04
C ARG A 85 45.32 -30.90 -59.15
N PHE A 86 44.11 -31.24 -59.61
CA PHE A 86 43.12 -32.06 -58.88
C PHE A 86 43.08 -31.76 -57.37
N GLN A 87 42.91 -30.49 -56.99
CA GLN A 87 43.08 -30.08 -55.59
C GLN A 87 42.04 -30.76 -54.68
N GLU A 88 42.52 -31.42 -53.61
CA GLU A 88 41.76 -32.30 -52.70
C GLU A 88 40.56 -31.60 -52.01
N ASN A 89 40.55 -30.27 -52.00
CA ASN A 89 39.50 -29.43 -51.40
C ASN A 89 38.56 -28.76 -52.41
N SER A 90 38.70 -29.02 -53.72
CA SER A 90 37.73 -28.49 -54.67
C SER A 90 36.39 -29.19 -54.43
N THR A 91 35.32 -28.40 -54.36
CA THR A 91 33.96 -28.91 -54.12
C THR A 91 33.58 -29.98 -55.13
N SER A 92 34.10 -29.86 -56.36
CA SER A 92 33.97 -30.83 -57.44
C SER A 92 34.59 -32.19 -57.08
N TRP A 93 35.75 -32.22 -56.42
CA TRP A 93 36.47 -33.44 -56.01
C TRP A 93 35.76 -34.20 -54.89
N GLN A 94 35.30 -33.49 -53.85
CA GLN A 94 34.55 -34.10 -52.76
C GLN A 94 33.20 -34.65 -53.22
N VAL A 95 32.52 -33.96 -54.14
CA VAL A 95 31.26 -34.43 -54.73
C VAL A 95 31.47 -35.72 -55.53
N VAL A 96 32.60 -35.83 -56.24
CA VAL A 96 32.98 -37.05 -56.96
C VAL A 96 33.20 -38.21 -55.99
N ILE A 97 34.01 -38.03 -54.94
CA ILE A 97 34.31 -39.09 -53.98
C ILE A 97 33.04 -39.54 -53.24
N VAL A 98 32.19 -38.60 -52.82
CA VAL A 98 30.93 -38.91 -52.14
C VAL A 98 29.95 -39.62 -53.07
N ALA A 99 29.83 -39.21 -54.33
CA ALA A 99 28.98 -39.89 -55.31
C ALA A 99 29.45 -41.33 -55.59
N ILE A 100 30.77 -41.52 -55.62
CA ILE A 100 31.41 -42.84 -55.80
C ILE A 100 31.18 -43.72 -54.57
N GLN A 101 31.39 -43.20 -53.37
CA GLN A 101 31.17 -43.93 -52.11
C GLN A 101 29.69 -44.29 -51.89
N ALA A 102 28.76 -43.41 -52.30
CA ALA A 102 27.33 -43.66 -52.22
C ALA A 102 26.86 -44.77 -53.19
N LEU A 103 27.48 -44.89 -54.36
CA LEU A 103 27.17 -45.96 -55.33
C LEU A 103 27.73 -47.32 -54.91
N LEU A 104 28.80 -47.35 -54.10
CA LEU A 104 29.48 -48.58 -53.67
C LEU A 104 28.87 -49.23 -52.41
N ASN A 105 27.93 -48.57 -51.74
CA ASN A 105 27.42 -49.04 -50.44
C ASN A 105 25.88 -49.06 -50.35
N PRO A 106 25.20 -49.99 -51.04
CA PRO A 106 23.74 -50.02 -51.12
C PRO A 106 23.02 -50.45 -49.82
N GLU A 107 23.74 -50.85 -48.76
CA GLU A 107 23.13 -51.32 -47.50
C GLU A 107 22.89 -50.22 -46.45
N ASN A 108 23.31 -48.98 -46.67
CA ASN A 108 22.99 -47.89 -45.76
C ASN A 108 21.61 -47.28 -46.07
N LYS A 109 20.62 -47.72 -45.29
CA LYS A 109 19.26 -47.20 -45.24
C LYS A 109 19.26 -45.70 -44.99
N GLY A 110 19.02 -44.95 -46.06
CA GLY A 110 18.72 -43.53 -46.00
C GLY A 110 18.52 -42.94 -47.39
N ALA A 111 17.36 -43.20 -48.02
CA ALA A 111 16.92 -42.45 -49.20
C ALA A 111 16.93 -40.93 -48.97
N GLY A 112 16.96 -40.49 -47.70
CA GLY A 112 17.14 -39.11 -47.28
C GLY A 112 18.50 -38.50 -47.65
N GLU A 113 19.61 -39.24 -47.68
CA GLU A 113 20.93 -38.63 -47.95
C GLU A 113 21.23 -38.46 -49.44
N ALA A 114 20.78 -39.40 -50.28
CA ALA A 114 20.79 -39.21 -51.74
C ALA A 114 19.86 -38.04 -52.15
N TYR A 115 18.72 -37.88 -51.45
CA TYR A 115 17.82 -36.74 -51.62
C TYR A 115 18.43 -35.44 -51.09
N TYR A 116 19.20 -35.49 -50.00
CA TYR A 116 19.91 -34.35 -49.41
C TYR A 116 21.04 -33.83 -50.29
N VAL A 117 21.74 -34.73 -51.01
CA VAL A 117 22.75 -34.36 -52.02
C VAL A 117 22.09 -33.79 -53.28
N ALA A 118 20.94 -34.34 -53.71
CA ALA A 118 20.13 -33.77 -54.79
C ALA A 118 19.51 -32.40 -54.43
N GLU A 119 19.13 -32.19 -53.16
CA GLU A 119 18.64 -30.92 -52.61
C GLU A 119 19.75 -29.88 -52.50
N ARG A 120 20.97 -30.25 -52.11
CA ARG A 120 22.13 -29.32 -52.14
C ARG A 120 22.53 -28.94 -53.56
N LEU A 121 22.37 -29.83 -54.53
CA LEU A 121 22.52 -29.51 -55.96
C LEU A 121 21.42 -28.60 -56.51
N ARG A 122 20.22 -28.57 -55.87
CA ARG A 122 19.14 -27.61 -56.18
C ARG A 122 19.24 -26.30 -55.42
N ALA A 123 19.80 -26.31 -54.21
CA ALA A 123 19.90 -25.14 -53.33
C ALA A 123 21.15 -24.27 -53.58
N SER A 124 22.04 -24.64 -54.50
CA SER A 124 23.15 -23.79 -54.95
C SER A 124 22.77 -22.75 -56.01
N ASP A 125 21.50 -22.68 -56.44
CA ASP A 125 20.98 -21.58 -57.26
C ASP A 125 20.24 -20.55 -56.39
N SER A 126 20.89 -19.41 -56.20
CA SER A 126 20.53 -18.33 -55.29
C SER A 126 19.36 -17.46 -55.78
N TYR A 127 18.09 -17.93 -55.72
CA TYR A 127 16.92 -17.06 -56.01
C TYR A 127 15.62 -17.45 -55.27
N ILE A 128 15.60 -17.45 -53.93
CA ILE A 128 14.33 -17.55 -53.16
C ILE A 128 14.30 -16.49 -52.05
N SER A 129 13.32 -15.59 -52.10
CA SER A 129 13.24 -14.38 -51.24
C SER A 129 12.65 -14.65 -49.85
N GLY A 130 12.97 -13.77 -48.90
CA GLY A 130 12.71 -13.94 -47.46
C GLY A 130 11.24 -14.11 -47.03
N SER A 131 10.27 -13.91 -47.92
CA SER A 131 8.84 -14.10 -47.61
C SER A 131 8.43 -15.59 -47.64
N GLN A 132 9.05 -16.43 -48.48
CA GLN A 132 8.78 -17.87 -48.53
C GLN A 132 9.38 -18.60 -47.32
N LYS A 133 10.50 -18.09 -46.76
CA LYS A 133 11.09 -18.56 -45.50
C LYS A 133 10.14 -18.42 -44.31
N LYS A 134 9.31 -17.36 -44.28
CA LYS A 134 8.35 -17.11 -43.20
C LYS A 134 7.08 -17.97 -43.28
N GLN A 135 6.68 -18.46 -44.47
CA GLN A 135 5.55 -19.39 -44.58
C GLN A 135 5.91 -20.82 -44.17
N ILE A 136 7.17 -21.22 -44.34
CA ILE A 136 7.67 -22.53 -43.88
C ILE A 136 7.75 -22.55 -42.35
N ILE A 137 8.22 -21.47 -41.71
CA ILE A 137 8.30 -21.37 -40.24
C ILE A 137 6.91 -21.34 -39.59
N LYS A 138 5.88 -20.84 -40.27
CA LYS A 138 4.50 -20.75 -39.73
C LYS A 138 3.72 -22.07 -39.79
N ARG A 139 4.18 -23.10 -40.52
CA ARG A 139 3.55 -24.44 -40.56
C ARG A 139 4.07 -25.42 -39.51
N TYR A 140 5.15 -25.11 -38.79
CA TYR A 140 5.80 -26.06 -37.88
C TYR A 140 5.50 -25.87 -36.38
N ASN A 141 4.66 -24.89 -36.00
CA ASN A 141 4.29 -24.66 -34.59
C ASN A 141 2.81 -24.94 -34.29
N THR A 142 2.40 -26.22 -34.39
CA THR A 142 1.21 -26.72 -33.67
C THR A 142 1.48 -28.14 -33.18
N PRO A 143 1.31 -28.45 -31.88
CA PRO A 143 1.72 -29.74 -31.32
C PRO A 143 0.59 -30.79 -31.31
N LYS A 144 1.02 -32.06 -31.48
CA LYS A 144 0.35 -33.37 -31.25
C LYS A 144 -0.14 -34.13 -32.49
N ILE A 145 0.70 -35.06 -32.96
CA ILE A 145 0.23 -36.40 -33.38
C ILE A 145 1.23 -37.43 -32.80
N LYS A 146 0.79 -38.24 -31.83
CA LYS A 146 1.48 -39.47 -31.41
C LYS A 146 1.21 -40.53 -32.49
N TRP A 147 2.24 -41.19 -33.00
CA TRP A 147 2.08 -42.47 -33.70
C TRP A 147 2.51 -43.60 -32.76
N PRO A 148 1.69 -44.64 -32.55
CA PRO A 148 2.06 -45.80 -31.76
C PRO A 148 2.93 -46.74 -32.60
N ILE A 149 4.06 -47.15 -32.03
CA ILE A 149 4.84 -48.30 -32.51
C ILE A 149 4.11 -49.54 -31.98
N ASN A 150 3.38 -50.22 -32.85
CA ASN A 150 3.05 -51.65 -32.80
C ASN A 150 2.56 -52.03 -34.20
N GLU A 151 2.91 -53.23 -34.66
CA GLU A 151 2.60 -53.84 -35.97
C GLU A 151 3.66 -53.67 -37.07
N ILE A 152 4.77 -54.40 -36.91
CA ILE A 152 5.42 -55.09 -38.04
C ILE A 152 5.09 -56.57 -37.87
N HIS A 153 4.14 -57.07 -38.65
CA HIS A 153 4.07 -58.46 -39.08
C HIS A 153 3.30 -58.53 -40.41
N ASP A 154 3.82 -59.38 -41.30
CA ASP A 154 3.25 -59.85 -42.58
C ASP A 154 3.37 -58.95 -43.82
N LEU A 155 4.34 -59.28 -44.68
CA LEU A 155 4.06 -60.06 -45.89
C LEU A 155 5.35 -60.35 -46.69
N ASP A 156 5.75 -61.62 -46.62
CA ASP A 156 6.70 -62.29 -47.50
C ASP A 156 5.93 -62.97 -48.66
N LYS A 157 6.45 -62.87 -49.90
CA LYS A 157 6.13 -63.64 -51.14
C LYS A 157 6.46 -62.92 -52.46
N LYS A 158 6.87 -61.64 -52.46
CA LYS A 158 7.28 -60.91 -53.69
C LYS A 158 8.80 -60.84 -53.93
N ALA A 159 9.62 -61.35 -53.00
CA ALA A 159 11.06 -61.16 -53.02
C ALA A 159 11.82 -62.06 -54.01
N GLU A 160 11.30 -63.26 -54.32
CA GLU A 160 12.10 -64.30 -54.98
C GLU A 160 12.29 -64.07 -56.49
N SER A 161 11.30 -63.49 -57.20
CA SER A 161 11.45 -63.19 -58.64
C SER A 161 12.37 -61.99 -58.93
N THR A 162 12.57 -61.11 -57.95
CA THR A 162 13.46 -59.95 -58.06
C THR A 162 14.92 -60.36 -57.88
N TYR A 163 15.19 -61.37 -57.06
CA TYR A 163 16.54 -61.81 -56.73
C TYR A 163 17.27 -62.43 -57.93
N VAL A 164 16.57 -63.22 -58.76
CA VAL A 164 17.17 -63.87 -59.94
C VAL A 164 17.49 -62.87 -61.05
N LYS A 165 16.66 -61.83 -61.24
CA LYS A 165 16.95 -60.73 -62.19
C LYS A 165 18.11 -59.86 -61.72
N LEU A 166 18.26 -59.69 -60.40
CA LEU A 166 19.35 -58.93 -59.80
C LEU A 166 20.70 -59.63 -59.96
N ASN A 167 20.75 -60.96 -59.79
CA ASN A 167 21.99 -61.72 -59.85
C ASN A 167 22.61 -61.75 -61.27
N ASN A 168 21.78 -61.81 -62.31
CA ASN A 168 22.24 -61.75 -63.70
C ASN A 168 22.76 -60.37 -64.12
N HIS A 169 22.24 -59.29 -63.51
CA HIS A 169 22.75 -57.93 -63.71
C HIS A 169 24.06 -57.69 -62.93
N LEU A 170 24.18 -58.31 -61.75
CA LEU A 170 25.39 -58.25 -60.91
C LEU A 170 26.61 -58.93 -61.54
N GLN A 171 26.44 -60.04 -62.25
CA GLN A 171 27.56 -60.80 -62.81
C GLN A 171 28.05 -60.27 -64.16
N ASN A 172 27.14 -59.87 -65.05
CA ASN A 172 27.50 -59.50 -66.42
C ASN A 172 27.85 -58.01 -66.58
N ASP A 173 27.27 -57.13 -65.75
CA ASP A 173 27.45 -55.68 -65.89
C ASP A 173 28.34 -55.09 -64.79
N LEU A 174 28.35 -55.68 -63.59
CA LEU A 174 28.97 -55.10 -62.39
C LEU A 174 30.43 -55.52 -62.17
N LEU A 175 30.85 -56.69 -62.67
CA LEU A 175 32.24 -57.15 -62.52
C LEU A 175 33.23 -56.45 -63.48
N PRO A 176 32.91 -56.25 -64.78
CA PRO A 176 33.72 -55.40 -65.67
C PRO A 176 33.74 -53.93 -65.21
N PHE A 177 32.64 -53.48 -64.61
CA PHE A 177 32.51 -52.18 -63.96
C PHE A 177 33.51 -52.03 -62.80
N ALA A 178 33.55 -52.97 -61.85
CA ALA A 178 34.44 -52.88 -60.69
C ALA A 178 35.94 -52.89 -61.04
N ARG A 179 36.35 -53.62 -62.11
CA ARG A 179 37.74 -53.63 -62.58
C ARG A 179 38.17 -52.28 -63.17
N LYS A 180 37.39 -51.72 -64.10
CA LYS A 180 37.69 -50.40 -64.69
C LYS A 180 37.66 -49.30 -63.62
N PHE A 181 36.83 -49.46 -62.60
CA PHE A 181 36.71 -48.53 -61.49
C PHE A 181 37.96 -48.51 -60.59
N ARG A 182 38.52 -49.69 -60.27
CA ARG A 182 39.77 -49.80 -59.49
C ARG A 182 40.99 -49.25 -60.24
N GLU A 183 41.03 -49.40 -61.57
CA GLU A 183 42.07 -48.78 -62.39
C GLU A 183 41.98 -47.24 -62.39
N LEU A 184 40.75 -46.71 -62.37
CA LEU A 184 40.49 -45.29 -62.28
C LEU A 184 40.97 -44.70 -60.93
N ASP A 185 40.64 -45.39 -59.84
CA ASP A 185 41.03 -45.03 -58.48
C ASP A 185 42.56 -45.04 -58.29
N ASN A 186 43.24 -46.08 -58.80
CA ASN A 186 44.70 -46.18 -58.71
C ASN A 186 45.43 -45.07 -59.49
N ALA A 187 44.96 -44.71 -60.69
CA ALA A 187 45.56 -43.60 -61.44
C ALA A 187 45.37 -42.26 -60.73
N MET A 188 44.22 -42.04 -60.09
CA MET A 188 43.93 -40.82 -59.33
C MET A 188 44.72 -40.72 -58.03
N THR A 189 44.85 -41.81 -57.26
CA THR A 189 45.63 -41.83 -56.02
C THR A 189 47.10 -41.47 -56.28
N LYS A 190 47.68 -42.01 -57.36
CA LYS A 190 49.05 -41.68 -57.78
C LYS A 190 49.26 -40.20 -58.12
N ILE A 191 48.26 -39.56 -58.72
CA ILE A 191 48.31 -38.11 -59.03
C ILE A 191 48.16 -37.30 -57.73
N ASN A 192 47.27 -37.72 -56.82
CA ASN A 192 46.99 -37.00 -55.57
C ASN A 192 48.18 -37.06 -54.58
N ASP A 193 48.83 -38.21 -54.43
CA ASP A 193 49.96 -38.39 -53.51
C ASP A 193 51.18 -37.54 -53.90
N TYR A 194 51.42 -37.36 -55.20
CA TYR A 194 52.44 -36.44 -55.70
C TYR A 194 52.17 -34.99 -55.27
N TYR A 195 50.93 -34.50 -55.38
CA TYR A 195 50.58 -33.12 -55.02
C TYR A 195 50.41 -32.90 -53.50
N ARG A 196 50.07 -33.94 -52.73
CA ARG A 196 50.07 -33.89 -51.24
C ARG A 196 51.46 -33.66 -50.65
N LEU A 197 52.51 -34.04 -51.38
CA LEU A 197 53.90 -33.87 -50.98
C LEU A 197 54.54 -32.58 -51.54
N ASP A 198 53.74 -31.67 -52.11
CA ASP A 198 54.19 -30.34 -52.53
C ASP A 198 54.73 -29.55 -51.32
N ARG A 199 56.04 -29.26 -51.36
CA ARG A 199 56.81 -28.51 -50.36
C ARG A 199 56.08 -27.26 -49.88
N ALA A 200 55.40 -26.56 -50.81
CA ALA A 200 54.68 -25.33 -50.52
C ALA A 200 53.50 -25.51 -49.55
N ASN A 201 52.93 -26.71 -49.46
CA ASN A 201 51.84 -27.02 -48.53
C ASN A 201 52.36 -27.42 -47.15
N VAL A 202 53.46 -28.19 -47.08
CA VAL A 202 54.04 -28.61 -45.80
C VAL A 202 54.66 -27.44 -45.03
N MET A 203 55.32 -26.52 -45.72
CA MET A 203 55.87 -25.29 -45.11
C MET A 203 54.81 -24.40 -44.44
N LYS A 204 53.55 -24.53 -44.84
CA LYS A 204 52.43 -23.77 -44.26
C LYS A 204 51.80 -24.47 -43.07
N THR A 205 52.23 -25.69 -42.74
CA THR A 205 51.69 -26.43 -41.59
C THR A 205 52.28 -25.91 -40.29
N TYR A 206 51.46 -25.90 -39.23
CA TYR A 206 51.88 -25.45 -37.91
C TYR A 206 53.06 -26.25 -37.35
N MET A 207 53.13 -27.54 -37.66
CA MET A 207 54.24 -28.41 -37.24
C MET A 207 55.58 -27.96 -37.83
N TYR A 208 55.57 -27.49 -39.08
CA TYR A 208 56.78 -26.97 -39.73
C TYR A 208 57.14 -25.60 -39.17
N ILE A 209 56.20 -24.65 -39.21
CA ILE A 209 56.41 -23.26 -38.75
C ILE A 209 56.82 -23.23 -37.27
N GLY A 210 56.23 -24.11 -36.46
CA GLY A 210 56.50 -24.22 -35.02
C GLY A 210 57.82 -24.88 -34.66
N THR A 211 58.57 -25.47 -35.60
CA THR A 211 59.83 -26.15 -35.27
C THR A 211 61.03 -25.21 -35.43
N THR A 212 62.17 -25.54 -34.80
CA THR A 212 63.40 -24.72 -34.89
C THR A 212 63.93 -24.60 -36.32
N ASP A 213 64.61 -23.50 -36.64
CA ASP A 213 65.12 -23.26 -37.99
C ASP A 213 66.09 -24.37 -38.47
N GLU A 214 66.87 -24.95 -37.55
CA GLU A 214 67.69 -26.15 -37.81
C GLU A 214 66.85 -27.36 -38.26
N ASN A 215 65.76 -27.66 -37.55
CA ASN A 215 64.89 -28.79 -37.87
C ASN A 215 64.04 -28.53 -39.13
N GLN A 216 63.63 -27.28 -39.37
CA GLN A 216 62.99 -26.86 -40.63
C GLN A 216 63.95 -27.08 -41.81
N THR A 217 65.19 -26.62 -41.68
CA THR A 217 66.23 -26.77 -42.70
C THR A 217 66.57 -28.24 -42.96
N ALA A 218 66.66 -29.05 -41.91
CA ALA A 218 66.86 -30.49 -42.03
C ALA A 218 65.68 -31.17 -42.75
N PHE A 219 64.45 -30.82 -42.40
CA PHE A 219 63.24 -31.31 -43.06
C PHE A 219 63.21 -30.93 -44.55
N ASP A 220 63.51 -29.67 -44.87
CA ASP A 220 63.60 -29.17 -46.24
C ASP A 220 64.66 -29.90 -47.06
N SER A 221 65.83 -30.14 -46.49
CA SER A 221 66.93 -30.88 -47.12
C SER A 221 66.52 -32.32 -47.45
N HIS A 222 65.84 -33.00 -46.52
CA HIS A 222 65.30 -34.34 -46.75
C HIS A 222 64.22 -34.36 -47.83
N LEU A 223 63.32 -33.36 -47.86
CA LEU A 223 62.28 -33.24 -48.87
C LEU A 223 62.85 -32.97 -50.27
N ILE A 224 63.87 -32.11 -50.37
CA ILE A 224 64.59 -31.81 -51.62
C ILE A 224 65.30 -33.07 -52.14
N THR A 225 66.05 -33.76 -51.28
CA THR A 225 66.77 -34.99 -51.65
C THR A 225 65.80 -36.06 -52.18
N ALA A 226 64.67 -36.22 -51.52
CA ALA A 226 63.71 -37.26 -51.85
C ALA A 226 62.83 -36.89 -53.08
N SER A 227 62.57 -35.59 -53.32
CA SER A 227 61.96 -35.13 -54.57
C SER A 227 62.90 -35.24 -55.78
N GLN A 228 64.21 -35.06 -55.60
CA GLN A 228 65.22 -35.32 -56.64
C GLN A 228 65.28 -36.81 -57.00
N TYR A 229 65.26 -37.69 -55.99
CA TYR A 229 65.23 -39.14 -56.21
C TYR A 229 64.04 -39.59 -57.09
N LEU A 230 62.83 -39.08 -56.81
CA LEU A 230 61.65 -39.34 -57.65
C LEU A 230 61.78 -38.80 -59.08
N TYR A 231 62.47 -37.68 -59.26
CA TYR A 231 62.66 -37.06 -60.57
C TYR A 231 63.63 -37.88 -61.46
N ASP A 232 64.61 -38.53 -60.83
CA ASP A 232 65.66 -39.29 -61.51
C ASP A 232 65.24 -40.74 -61.83
N THR A 233 64.34 -41.36 -61.05
CA THR A 233 63.82 -42.72 -61.32
C THR A 233 62.60 -42.68 -62.24
N SER A 234 62.79 -42.34 -63.51
CA SER A 234 61.68 -42.01 -64.40
C SER A 234 60.93 -43.17 -65.06
N ASP A 235 61.35 -44.44 -64.94
CA ASP A 235 60.74 -45.44 -65.85
C ASP A 235 60.44 -46.88 -65.40
N ASN A 236 60.66 -47.40 -64.18
CA ASN A 236 60.11 -48.77 -63.89
C ASN A 236 59.86 -49.27 -62.45
N ASP A 237 60.03 -48.51 -61.37
CA ASP A 237 59.61 -49.00 -60.01
C ASP A 237 59.12 -47.88 -59.09
N THR A 238 58.01 -47.25 -59.51
CA THR A 238 57.48 -46.02 -58.89
C THR A 238 56.80 -46.21 -57.54
N ILE A 239 56.44 -47.44 -57.14
CA ILE A 239 55.79 -47.74 -55.86
C ILE A 239 56.82 -47.83 -54.72
N GLU A 240 57.96 -48.49 -54.95
CA GLU A 240 59.01 -48.62 -53.94
C GLU A 240 59.63 -47.25 -53.60
N ALA A 241 59.83 -46.41 -54.63
CA ALA A 241 60.36 -45.05 -54.49
C ALA A 241 59.42 -44.11 -53.71
N SER A 242 58.10 -44.22 -53.92
CA SER A 242 57.11 -43.44 -53.18
C SER A 242 56.95 -43.92 -51.73
N ILE A 243 57.02 -45.23 -51.47
CA ILE A 243 57.04 -45.79 -50.11
C ILE A 243 58.29 -45.32 -49.33
N GLN A 244 59.46 -45.27 -49.97
CA GLN A 244 60.68 -44.78 -49.30
C GLN A 244 60.69 -43.27 -49.06
N LEU A 245 60.11 -42.50 -49.98
CA LEU A 245 59.85 -41.08 -49.78
C LEU A 245 58.94 -40.86 -48.57
N GLU A 246 57.83 -41.61 -48.47
CA GLU A 246 56.89 -41.49 -47.37
C GLU A 246 57.52 -41.87 -46.01
N LYS A 247 58.37 -42.91 -45.98
CA LYS A 247 59.18 -43.27 -44.80
C LYS A 247 60.17 -42.18 -44.40
N THR A 248 60.86 -41.58 -45.37
CA THR A 248 61.85 -40.52 -45.12
C THR A 248 61.18 -39.24 -44.62
N ILE A 249 60.05 -38.88 -45.21
CA ILE A 249 59.24 -37.73 -44.79
C ILE A 249 58.61 -37.98 -43.42
N SER A 250 58.11 -39.19 -43.13
CA SER A 250 57.58 -39.53 -41.80
C SER A 250 58.65 -39.42 -40.72
N LYS A 251 59.87 -39.94 -40.96
CA LYS A 251 61.00 -39.75 -40.05
C LYS A 251 61.41 -38.29 -39.88
N ALA A 252 61.37 -37.50 -40.94
CA ALA A 252 61.67 -36.07 -40.86
C ALA A 252 60.57 -35.29 -40.11
N LYS A 253 59.29 -35.69 -40.26
CA LYS A 253 58.15 -35.15 -39.51
C LYS A 253 58.27 -35.41 -38.00
N ASP A 254 58.90 -36.49 -37.58
CA ASP A 254 59.13 -36.79 -36.15
C ASP A 254 60.04 -35.75 -35.44
N ASN A 255 60.80 -34.96 -36.22
CA ASN A 255 61.63 -33.86 -35.71
C ASN A 255 60.96 -32.49 -35.86
N LEU A 256 59.77 -32.42 -36.47
CA LEU A 256 58.95 -31.21 -36.52
C LEU A 256 58.21 -31.00 -35.19
N TYR A 257 57.67 -29.81 -35.00
CA TYR A 257 57.03 -29.41 -33.75
C TYR A 257 55.79 -30.25 -33.50
N LYS A 258 55.80 -31.01 -32.40
CA LYS A 258 54.83 -32.07 -32.15
C LYS A 258 53.51 -31.57 -31.56
N LYS A 259 53.50 -30.37 -30.97
CA LYS A 259 52.30 -29.78 -30.38
C LYS A 259 51.43 -29.18 -31.48
N THR A 260 50.13 -29.38 -31.37
CA THR A 260 49.16 -28.74 -32.23
C THR A 260 48.97 -27.27 -31.81
N VAL A 261 48.37 -26.47 -32.70
CA VAL A 261 47.90 -25.11 -32.39
C VAL A 261 47.04 -25.12 -31.10
N GLN A 262 46.19 -26.14 -30.95
CA GLN A 262 45.30 -26.26 -29.80
C GLN A 262 46.07 -26.52 -28.50
N ASP A 263 47.15 -27.32 -28.54
CA ASP A 263 47.96 -27.64 -27.35
C ASP A 263 48.65 -26.39 -26.80
N ASP A 264 49.27 -25.59 -27.66
CA ASP A 264 49.91 -24.34 -27.24
C ASP A 264 48.89 -23.30 -26.75
N PHE A 265 47.70 -23.25 -27.36
CA PHE A 265 46.65 -22.36 -26.89
C PHE A 265 46.09 -22.78 -25.53
N ASN A 266 45.91 -24.08 -25.30
CA ASN A 266 45.49 -24.61 -24.00
C ASN A 266 46.53 -24.30 -22.92
N GLU A 267 47.82 -24.39 -23.26
CA GLU A 267 48.89 -24.07 -22.34
C GLU A 267 48.98 -22.56 -22.04
N LEU A 268 48.83 -21.71 -23.06
CA LEU A 268 48.73 -20.26 -22.87
C LEU A 268 47.50 -19.88 -22.02
N LYS A 269 46.37 -20.57 -22.23
CA LYS A 269 45.16 -20.43 -21.41
C LYS A 269 45.39 -20.87 -19.96
N SER A 270 46.17 -21.94 -19.75
CA SER A 270 46.56 -22.39 -18.41
C SER A 270 47.45 -21.36 -17.71
N LEU A 271 48.48 -20.84 -18.37
CA LEU A 271 49.35 -19.79 -17.82
C LEU A 271 48.59 -18.49 -17.53
N PHE A 272 47.65 -18.12 -18.40
CA PHE A 272 46.80 -16.96 -18.20
C PHE A 272 45.85 -17.16 -16.99
N ASN A 273 45.29 -18.35 -16.83
CA ASN A 273 44.47 -18.69 -15.67
C ASN A 273 45.29 -18.76 -14.38
N GLU A 274 46.52 -19.27 -14.43
CA GLU A 274 47.46 -19.28 -13.30
C GLU A 274 47.79 -17.85 -12.85
N PHE A 275 48.07 -16.96 -13.81
CA PHE A 275 48.24 -15.52 -13.54
C PHE A 275 46.99 -14.88 -12.93
N ILE A 276 45.79 -15.27 -13.39
CA ILE A 276 44.53 -14.71 -12.90
C ILE A 276 44.19 -15.18 -11.49
N ASN A 277 44.42 -16.46 -11.22
CA ASN A 277 43.95 -17.09 -9.99
C ASN A 277 44.97 -17.07 -8.86
N ASN A 278 46.23 -16.71 -9.14
CA ASN A 278 47.25 -16.59 -8.12
C ASN A 278 47.46 -15.10 -7.74
N PRO A 279 46.92 -14.65 -6.60
CA PRO A 279 47.00 -13.26 -6.17
C PRO A 279 48.43 -12.76 -5.94
N GLU A 280 49.41 -13.65 -5.77
CA GLU A 280 50.82 -13.24 -5.64
C GLU A 280 51.39 -12.63 -6.93
N TYR A 281 50.88 -13.01 -8.10
CA TYR A 281 51.30 -12.46 -9.40
C TYR A 281 50.59 -11.14 -9.76
N MET A 282 49.56 -10.75 -9.01
CA MET A 282 48.81 -9.50 -9.23
C MET A 282 49.22 -8.43 -8.22
N ILE A 283 49.91 -7.38 -8.68
CA ILE A 283 50.23 -6.21 -7.83
C ILE A 283 48.96 -5.39 -7.50
N TYR A 284 47.92 -5.50 -8.34
CA TYR A 284 46.64 -4.81 -8.18
C TYR A 284 45.48 -5.74 -8.57
N PRO A 285 44.28 -5.60 -7.96
CA PRO A 285 43.07 -6.08 -8.58
C PRO A 285 42.93 -5.36 -9.91
N MET A 286 42.97 -6.08 -11.03
CA MET A 286 42.59 -5.50 -12.31
C MET A 286 41.11 -5.17 -12.22
N ASN A 287 40.76 -3.95 -11.81
CA ASN A 287 39.38 -3.50 -11.83
C ASN A 287 38.94 -3.58 -13.30
N TYR A 288 38.08 -4.54 -13.60
CA TYR A 288 37.90 -5.17 -14.91
C TYR A 288 37.47 -4.17 -15.98
N GLY A 289 38.42 -3.40 -16.51
CA GLY A 289 38.20 -2.59 -17.69
C GLY A 289 37.79 -3.49 -18.86
N LEU A 290 36.98 -2.94 -19.76
CA LEU A 290 36.45 -3.68 -20.93
C LEU A 290 37.54 -4.51 -21.63
N GLU A 291 38.74 -3.96 -21.81
CA GLU A 291 39.84 -4.61 -22.52
C GLU A 291 40.33 -5.92 -21.85
N PHE A 292 40.37 -5.99 -20.51
CA PHE A 292 40.77 -7.21 -19.80
C PHE A 292 39.67 -8.27 -19.87
N THR A 293 38.43 -7.85 -19.63
CA THR A 293 37.24 -8.71 -19.74
C THR A 293 37.08 -9.24 -21.16
N GLU A 294 37.34 -8.42 -22.17
CA GLU A 294 37.33 -8.81 -23.58
C GLU A 294 38.42 -9.82 -23.89
N LEU A 295 39.66 -9.64 -23.40
CA LEU A 295 40.72 -10.63 -23.60
C LEU A 295 40.44 -11.94 -22.87
N TYR A 296 39.97 -11.86 -21.62
CA TYR A 296 39.59 -13.04 -20.84
C TYR A 296 38.44 -13.80 -21.50
N ASN A 297 37.39 -13.10 -21.93
CA ASN A 297 36.27 -13.70 -22.64
C ASN A 297 36.70 -14.24 -24.01
N TYR A 298 37.61 -13.56 -24.72
CA TYR A 298 38.19 -14.07 -25.96
C TYR A 298 38.86 -15.42 -25.72
N VAL A 299 39.80 -15.52 -24.77
CA VAL A 299 40.50 -16.78 -24.44
C VAL A 299 39.57 -17.86 -23.90
N LYS A 300 38.61 -17.48 -23.06
CA LYS A 300 37.64 -18.39 -22.47
C LYS A 300 36.73 -19.00 -23.53
N ASN A 301 36.24 -18.18 -24.47
CA ASN A 301 35.19 -18.54 -25.43
C ASN A 301 35.73 -19.01 -26.79
N THR A 302 37.01 -18.83 -27.11
CA THR A 302 37.61 -19.43 -28.33
C THR A 302 37.69 -20.95 -28.16
N THR A 303 36.83 -21.67 -28.89
CA THR A 303 36.75 -23.15 -28.91
C THR A 303 37.43 -23.77 -30.12
N TYR A 304 37.66 -23.00 -31.19
CA TYR A 304 38.42 -23.40 -32.37
C TYR A 304 39.61 -22.46 -32.55
N VAL A 305 40.82 -23.01 -32.50
CA VAL A 305 42.05 -22.22 -32.53
C VAL A 305 42.74 -22.37 -33.87
N THR A 306 42.88 -21.25 -34.59
CA THR A 306 43.76 -21.14 -35.76
C THR A 306 45.08 -20.47 -35.36
N LEU A 307 46.12 -20.60 -36.18
CA LEU A 307 47.39 -19.88 -35.99
C LEU A 307 47.16 -18.36 -35.83
N SER A 308 46.19 -17.81 -36.59
CA SER A 308 45.79 -16.40 -36.47
C SER A 308 45.25 -16.07 -35.07
N ASN A 309 44.47 -16.97 -34.46
CA ASN A 309 43.94 -16.78 -33.10
C ASN A 309 45.05 -16.73 -32.04
N ILE A 310 46.12 -17.54 -32.16
CA ILE A 310 47.26 -17.50 -31.24
C ILE A 310 48.04 -16.21 -31.38
N ILE A 311 48.31 -15.79 -32.63
CA ILE A 311 49.02 -14.54 -32.90
C ILE A 311 48.24 -13.36 -32.34
N GLU A 312 46.92 -13.31 -32.56
CA GLU A 312 46.07 -12.25 -32.05
C GLU A 312 45.95 -12.28 -30.52
N PHE A 313 45.86 -13.46 -29.90
CA PHE A 313 45.91 -13.60 -28.44
C PHE A 313 47.21 -13.03 -27.86
N LYS A 314 48.37 -13.44 -28.40
CA LYS A 314 49.67 -12.95 -27.94
C LYS A 314 49.77 -11.43 -28.08
N LYS A 315 49.37 -10.88 -29.24
CA LYS A 315 49.36 -9.43 -29.48
C LYS A 315 48.53 -8.68 -28.44
N LYS A 316 47.29 -9.13 -28.19
CA LYS A 316 46.41 -8.50 -27.19
C LYS A 316 46.93 -8.67 -25.77
N PHE A 317 47.47 -9.84 -25.43
CA PHE A 317 48.07 -10.11 -24.12
C PHE A 317 49.28 -9.22 -23.85
N PHE A 318 50.21 -9.10 -24.80
CA PHE A 318 51.37 -8.21 -24.68
C PHE A 318 50.96 -6.74 -24.58
N GLN A 319 50.01 -6.28 -25.39
CA GLN A 319 49.51 -4.90 -25.33
C GLN A 319 48.88 -4.58 -23.97
N LEU A 320 48.05 -5.50 -23.46
CA LEU A 320 47.43 -5.39 -22.15
C LEU A 320 48.48 -5.36 -21.04
N PHE A 321 49.47 -6.25 -21.08
CA PHE A 321 50.51 -6.35 -20.05
C PHE A 321 51.50 -5.18 -20.09
N TYR A 322 51.85 -4.70 -21.29
CA TYR A 322 52.64 -3.48 -21.47
C TYR A 322 51.91 -2.27 -20.90
N ARG A 323 50.60 -2.11 -21.17
CA ARG A 323 49.79 -1.03 -20.59
C ARG A 323 49.66 -1.16 -19.07
N TYR A 324 49.45 -2.37 -18.55
CA TYR A 324 49.41 -2.64 -17.12
C TYR A 324 50.72 -2.24 -16.45
N THR A 325 51.86 -2.76 -16.93
CA THR A 325 53.18 -2.49 -16.36
C THR A 325 53.60 -1.02 -16.53
N SER A 326 53.33 -0.41 -17.69
CA SER A 326 53.63 1.01 -17.92
C SER A 326 52.78 1.93 -17.04
N ARG A 327 51.50 1.60 -16.77
CA ARG A 327 50.69 2.35 -15.80
C ARG A 327 51.22 2.26 -14.37
N ILE A 328 51.61 1.05 -13.93
CA ILE A 328 52.23 0.83 -12.62
C ILE A 328 53.50 1.65 -12.48
N VAL A 329 54.33 1.66 -13.53
CA VAL A 329 55.64 2.29 -13.45
C VAL A 329 55.55 3.80 -13.68
N LEU A 330 54.72 4.32 -14.60
CA LEU A 330 54.73 5.74 -15.02
C LEU A 330 53.91 6.73 -14.16
N GLN A 331 53.05 6.28 -13.24
CA GLN A 331 52.21 7.15 -12.37
C GLN A 331 51.22 8.08 -13.10
N GLU A 332 50.65 7.67 -14.25
CA GLU A 332 49.58 8.45 -14.91
C GLU A 332 48.17 8.23 -14.32
N ALA A 333 48.02 7.40 -13.29
CA ALA A 333 46.77 7.33 -12.54
C ALA A 333 47.06 7.70 -11.08
N LYS A 334 46.61 8.88 -10.65
CA LYS A 334 46.28 9.11 -9.24
C LYS A 334 45.15 8.14 -8.91
N LEU A 335 45.51 6.94 -8.48
CA LEU A 335 44.57 5.92 -8.07
C LEU A 335 44.23 6.16 -6.60
N ASP A 336 42.97 6.50 -6.37
CA ASP A 336 42.38 6.77 -5.06
C ASP A 336 42.08 5.45 -4.34
N ILE A 337 43.14 4.69 -4.07
CA ILE A 337 43.10 3.50 -3.22
C ILE A 337 44.12 3.75 -2.11
N GLY A 338 43.69 4.51 -1.08
CA GLY A 338 44.40 4.56 0.20
C GLY A 338 45.79 5.20 0.23
N GLY A 339 46.16 6.06 -0.74
CA GLY A 339 47.25 7.04 -0.56
C GLY A 339 48.69 6.51 -0.45
N GLU A 340 49.00 5.29 -0.93
CA GLU A 340 50.38 4.78 -0.89
C GLU A 340 51.11 4.92 -2.23
N TYR A 341 52.04 5.87 -2.29
CA TYR A 341 52.95 6.07 -3.42
C TYR A 341 54.04 4.99 -3.45
N TYR A 342 54.37 4.47 -4.65
CA TYR A 342 55.48 3.53 -4.88
C TYR A 342 56.84 4.18 -4.58
N TYR A 343 57.69 3.49 -3.81
CA TYR A 343 58.91 4.04 -3.21
C TYR A 343 60.20 3.84 -4.00
N MET A 344 60.13 3.82 -5.33
CA MET A 344 61.35 3.80 -6.13
C MET A 344 61.77 5.19 -6.53
N ASN A 345 63.07 5.48 -6.39
CA ASN A 345 63.65 6.69 -6.95
C ASN A 345 63.57 6.67 -8.49
N LYS A 346 63.68 7.86 -9.10
CA LYS A 346 63.57 8.05 -10.55
C LYS A 346 64.54 7.15 -11.34
N ALA A 347 65.74 6.90 -10.82
CA ALA A 347 66.77 6.09 -11.47
C ALA A 347 66.40 4.60 -11.54
N THR A 348 65.87 4.03 -10.45
CA THR A 348 65.45 2.63 -10.40
C THR A 348 64.22 2.38 -11.27
N LYS A 349 63.28 3.35 -11.26
CA LYS A 349 62.12 3.38 -12.16
C LYS A 349 62.54 3.40 -13.63
N GLN A 350 63.51 4.24 -13.99
CA GLN A 350 64.02 4.32 -15.36
C GLN A 350 64.76 3.03 -15.77
N MET A 351 65.63 2.50 -14.90
CA MET A 351 66.34 1.24 -15.17
C MET A 351 65.38 0.07 -15.40
N PHE A 352 64.29 -0.02 -14.62
CA PHE A 352 63.27 -1.04 -14.80
C PHE A 352 62.52 -0.86 -16.13
N LEU A 353 62.11 0.37 -16.46
CA LEU A 353 61.50 0.69 -17.76
C LEU A 353 62.42 0.37 -18.93
N ASP A 354 63.72 0.66 -18.82
CA ASP A 354 64.69 0.43 -19.88
C ASP A 354 64.95 -1.08 -20.07
N LYS A 355 65.08 -1.85 -18.99
CA LYS A 355 65.18 -3.32 -19.07
C LYS A 355 63.91 -3.92 -19.69
N PHE A 356 62.74 -3.51 -19.22
CA PHE A 356 61.46 -3.97 -19.76
C PHE A 356 61.30 -3.60 -21.23
N ARG A 357 61.64 -2.36 -21.62
CA ARG A 357 61.59 -1.89 -23.00
C ARG A 357 62.59 -2.62 -23.88
N ASN A 358 63.80 -2.92 -23.39
CA ASN A 358 64.81 -3.69 -24.12
C ASN A 358 64.39 -5.17 -24.29
N SER A 359 63.78 -5.77 -23.28
CA SER A 359 63.19 -7.11 -23.40
C SER A 359 61.99 -7.16 -24.36
N MET A 360 61.25 -6.07 -24.50
CA MET A 360 60.14 -5.92 -25.43
C MET A 360 60.58 -5.48 -26.85
N ALA A 361 61.74 -4.85 -26.99
CA ALA A 361 62.24 -4.34 -28.28
C ALA A 361 62.45 -5.47 -29.30
N GLY A 362 62.88 -6.66 -28.84
CA GLY A 362 62.97 -7.86 -29.69
C GLY A 362 61.61 -8.41 -30.17
N MET A 363 60.49 -7.90 -29.65
CA MET A 363 59.13 -8.31 -30.02
C MET A 363 58.35 -7.26 -30.84
N ASN A 364 58.84 -6.02 -30.89
CA ASN A 364 58.17 -4.87 -31.54
C ASN A 364 58.85 -4.41 -32.85
N GLU A 365 59.93 -5.06 -33.28
CA GLU A 365 60.39 -4.90 -34.66
C GLU A 365 59.37 -5.58 -35.59
N ASP A 366 58.40 -4.80 -36.09
CA ASP A 366 57.71 -5.07 -37.35
C ASP A 366 58.78 -5.15 -38.45
N LYS A 367 59.42 -6.32 -38.59
CA LYS A 367 60.02 -6.72 -39.85
C LYS A 367 58.88 -7.14 -40.75
N ASP A 368 58.76 -6.45 -41.88
CA ASP A 368 57.73 -6.62 -42.90
C ASP A 368 57.27 -8.07 -43.07
N ALA A 369 55.95 -8.26 -43.11
CA ALA A 369 55.21 -9.53 -43.09
C ALA A 369 55.43 -10.48 -44.31
N GLY A 370 56.60 -10.45 -44.94
CA GLY A 370 56.94 -11.23 -46.13
C GLY A 370 58.19 -12.10 -46.01
N THR A 371 58.95 -12.03 -44.92
CA THR A 371 60.11 -12.92 -44.70
C THR A 371 59.99 -13.61 -43.35
N ASN A 372 60.00 -14.95 -43.40
CA ASN A 372 60.02 -15.90 -42.28
C ASN A 372 60.07 -15.26 -40.89
N TYR A 373 58.91 -15.15 -40.24
CA TYR A 373 58.87 -15.14 -38.79
C TYR A 373 59.46 -16.47 -38.33
N SER A 374 60.77 -16.52 -38.13
CA SER A 374 61.36 -17.53 -37.28
C SER A 374 60.66 -17.39 -35.93
N LEU A 375 59.89 -18.42 -35.55
CA LEU A 375 59.32 -18.53 -34.23
C LEU A 375 60.42 -18.78 -33.18
N GLU A 376 61.72 -18.69 -33.50
CA GLU A 376 62.83 -18.90 -32.55
C GLU A 376 62.74 -18.04 -31.27
N PRO A 377 62.42 -16.73 -31.30
CA PRO A 377 62.21 -15.97 -30.07
C PRO A 377 60.97 -16.43 -29.28
N LEU A 378 60.07 -17.16 -29.95
CA LEU A 378 58.82 -17.72 -29.43
C LEU A 378 58.96 -19.20 -29.02
N LEU A 379 60.10 -19.84 -29.27
CA LEU A 379 60.41 -21.24 -28.94
C LEU A 379 61.27 -21.43 -27.69
N SER A 380 61.70 -20.36 -27.01
CA SER A 380 62.05 -20.52 -25.59
C SER A 380 60.75 -20.85 -24.85
N PRO A 381 60.56 -22.08 -24.37
CA PRO A 381 59.32 -22.46 -23.75
C PRO A 381 59.23 -21.62 -22.48
N TYR A 382 58.29 -20.66 -22.47
CA TYR A 382 57.93 -19.83 -21.33
C TYR A 382 58.91 -18.73 -20.90
N GLY A 383 60.10 -18.57 -21.49
CA GLY A 383 61.11 -17.63 -21.01
C GLY A 383 60.63 -16.16 -20.93
N PRO A 384 60.21 -15.54 -22.04
CA PRO A 384 59.80 -14.14 -22.03
C PRO A 384 58.46 -13.92 -21.31
N LEU A 385 57.47 -14.81 -21.48
CA LEU A 385 56.16 -14.66 -20.86
C LEU A 385 56.20 -14.89 -19.34
N ARG A 386 56.92 -15.91 -18.86
CA ARG A 386 57.17 -16.10 -17.42
C ARG A 386 58.07 -15.01 -16.87
N MET A 387 59.09 -14.54 -17.59
CA MET A 387 59.87 -13.38 -17.14
C MET A 387 58.98 -12.15 -16.99
N LEU A 388 58.08 -11.90 -17.93
CA LEU A 388 57.11 -10.81 -17.86
C LEU A 388 56.14 -10.99 -16.68
N MET A 389 55.73 -12.22 -16.34
CA MET A 389 54.89 -12.51 -15.15
C MET A 389 55.67 -12.47 -13.83
N TYR A 390 56.95 -12.85 -13.82
CA TYR A 390 57.85 -12.83 -12.66
C TYR A 390 58.38 -11.43 -12.35
N LEU A 391 58.46 -10.53 -13.33
CA LEU A 391 58.89 -9.15 -13.10
C LEU A 391 57.97 -8.44 -12.11
N PRO A 392 56.63 -8.44 -12.28
CA PRO A 392 55.69 -7.90 -11.31
C PRO A 392 55.73 -8.61 -9.96
N TYR A 393 55.92 -9.93 -9.93
CA TYR A 393 56.09 -10.67 -8.67
C TYR A 393 57.33 -10.24 -7.88
N THR A 394 58.46 -10.11 -8.57
CA THR A 394 59.73 -9.66 -7.98
C THR A 394 59.63 -8.20 -7.55
N PHE A 395 58.94 -7.37 -8.35
CA PHE A 395 58.61 -5.99 -8.04
C PHE A 395 57.69 -5.88 -6.82
N ASN A 396 56.68 -6.75 -6.70
CA ASN A 396 55.77 -6.80 -5.57
C ASN A 396 56.52 -7.19 -4.30
N LYS A 397 57.34 -8.25 -4.35
CA LYS A 397 58.18 -8.65 -3.22
C LYS A 397 59.14 -7.53 -2.78
N LEU A 398 59.80 -6.86 -3.74
CA LEU A 398 60.68 -5.73 -3.43
C LEU A 398 59.89 -4.56 -2.82
N ASN A 399 58.72 -4.25 -3.38
CA ASN A 399 57.88 -3.14 -2.93
C ASN A 399 57.22 -3.45 -1.58
N VAL A 400 56.86 -4.71 -1.30
CA VAL A 400 56.40 -5.19 0.02
C VAL A 400 57.55 -5.13 1.02
N ALA A 401 58.77 -5.53 0.65
CA ALA A 401 59.93 -5.41 1.53
C ALA A 401 60.26 -3.93 1.84
N PHE A 402 60.21 -3.04 0.84
CA PHE A 402 60.38 -1.60 1.01
C PHE A 402 59.21 -0.92 1.73
N LYS A 403 57.98 -1.39 1.52
CA LYS A 403 56.79 -0.96 2.26
C LYS A 403 56.91 -1.38 3.70
N ASN A 404 57.24 -2.63 4.00
CA ASN A 404 57.45 -3.11 5.36
C ASN A 404 58.58 -2.34 6.05
N LEU A 405 59.69 -2.08 5.34
CA LEU A 405 60.77 -1.23 5.84
C LEU A 405 60.29 0.20 6.10
N LYS A 406 59.55 0.79 5.15
CA LYS A 406 58.99 2.14 5.30
C LYS A 406 57.95 2.21 6.40
N ASP A 407 57.09 1.21 6.55
CA ASP A 407 56.03 1.11 7.55
C ASP A 407 56.64 0.90 8.95
N GLU A 408 57.74 0.15 9.07
CA GLU A 408 58.55 0.11 10.30
C GLU A 408 59.17 1.49 10.60
N MET A 409 59.65 2.21 9.57
CA MET A 409 60.11 3.61 9.68
C MET A 409 58.96 4.62 9.90
N LYS A 410 57.72 4.29 9.50
CA LYS A 410 56.51 5.13 9.58
C LYS A 410 55.76 4.95 10.89
N LEU A 411 55.77 3.75 11.46
CA LEU A 411 55.38 3.49 12.85
C LEU A 411 56.12 4.48 13.78
N TYR A 412 57.34 4.86 13.41
CA TYR A 412 58.14 5.89 14.08
C TYR A 412 57.74 7.35 13.76
N THR A 413 57.25 7.69 12.56
CA THR A 413 56.81 9.07 12.23
C THR A 413 55.37 9.37 12.63
N ASN A 414 54.49 8.37 12.70
CA ASN A 414 53.12 8.52 13.20
C ASN A 414 53.04 8.44 14.74
N TYR A 415 54.13 8.07 15.42
CA TYR A 415 54.18 8.00 16.87
C TYR A 415 53.96 9.37 17.54
N HIS A 416 54.30 10.47 16.86
CA HIS A 416 53.93 11.83 17.27
C HIS A 416 53.57 12.69 16.06
N ARG A 417 52.29 13.09 15.99
CA ARG A 417 51.53 13.86 14.97
C ARG A 417 52.15 15.17 14.42
N THR A 418 53.45 15.23 14.15
CA THR A 418 54.08 16.32 13.40
C THR A 418 54.77 15.71 12.19
N SER A 419 54.48 16.25 11.01
CA SER A 419 54.90 15.82 9.67
C SER A 419 56.43 15.89 9.40
N LYS A 420 57.27 15.71 10.42
CA LYS A 420 58.73 15.78 10.33
C LYS A 420 59.34 14.39 10.14
N PRO A 421 60.45 14.27 9.37
CA PRO A 421 61.15 12.99 9.18
C PRO A 421 61.72 12.45 10.50
N PHE A 422 61.87 11.11 10.62
CA PHE A 422 62.25 10.43 11.87
C PHE A 422 63.53 11.01 12.51
N ASN A 423 64.50 11.42 11.70
CA ASN A 423 65.75 12.06 12.12
C ASN A 423 65.58 13.44 12.79
N GLU A 424 64.36 13.99 12.82
CA GLU A 424 64.01 15.23 13.53
C GLU A 424 63.11 14.98 14.74
N SER A 425 62.67 13.73 14.97
CA SER A 425 61.78 13.34 16.07
C SER A 425 62.49 13.40 17.43
N TYR A 426 61.70 13.52 18.51
CA TYR A 426 62.24 13.53 19.88
C TYR A 426 62.91 12.18 20.22
N ALA A 427 62.32 11.06 19.78
CA ALA A 427 62.87 9.72 19.95
C ALA A 427 64.22 9.52 19.24
N TRP A 428 64.39 10.09 18.04
CA TRP A 428 65.69 10.08 17.36
C TRP A 428 66.76 10.88 18.10
N LYS A 429 66.41 12.05 18.66
CA LYS A 429 67.34 12.86 19.46
C LYS A 429 67.74 12.17 20.77
N ALA A 430 66.87 11.32 21.32
CA ALA A 430 67.14 10.50 22.50
C ALA A 430 67.86 9.17 22.18
N ALA A 431 67.81 8.71 20.93
CA ALA A 431 68.53 7.51 20.50
C ALA A 431 70.05 7.72 20.57
N ASN A 432 70.77 6.69 21.00
CA ASN A 432 72.23 6.77 21.06
C ASN A 432 72.86 6.90 19.65
N LYS A 433 74.07 7.43 19.61
CA LYS A 433 74.83 7.71 18.38
C LYS A 433 74.92 6.48 17.46
N SER A 434 75.12 5.29 18.02
CA SER A 434 75.23 4.04 17.26
C SER A 434 73.95 3.68 16.50
N LEU A 435 72.77 3.96 17.08
CA LEU A 435 71.48 3.75 16.44
C LEU A 435 71.26 4.73 15.28
N GLN A 436 71.66 6.00 15.51
CA GLN A 436 71.58 7.05 14.50
C GLN A 436 72.49 6.75 13.30
N ASP A 437 73.70 6.30 13.57
CA ASP A 437 74.69 5.98 12.54
C ASP A 437 74.29 4.72 11.74
N ALA A 438 73.73 3.70 12.40
CA ALA A 438 73.19 2.51 11.74
C ALA A 438 72.04 2.86 10.78
N TYR A 439 71.10 3.71 11.20
CA TYR A 439 70.00 4.17 10.35
C TYR A 439 70.49 4.98 9.14
N MET A 440 71.44 5.91 9.33
CA MET A 440 71.98 6.72 8.24
C MET A 440 72.78 5.89 7.24
N LYS A 441 73.55 4.91 7.72
CA LYS A 441 74.29 3.98 6.86
C LYS A 441 73.33 3.14 6.01
N VAL A 442 72.26 2.63 6.59
CA VAL A 442 71.23 1.85 5.90
C VAL A 442 70.47 2.68 4.85
N TYR A 443 70.07 3.90 5.20
CA TYR A 443 69.40 4.82 4.28
C TYR A 443 70.29 5.14 3.06
N THR A 444 71.60 5.24 3.27
CA THR A 444 72.60 5.52 2.24
C THR A 444 72.90 4.27 1.38
N ASP A 445 73.07 3.11 2.02
CA ASP A 445 73.33 1.82 1.36
C ASP A 445 72.14 1.39 0.47
N ALA A 446 70.90 1.71 0.88
CA ALA A 446 69.70 1.48 0.08
C ALA A 446 69.62 2.34 -1.20
N GLN A 447 70.41 3.41 -1.33
CA GLN A 447 70.41 4.27 -2.51
C GLN A 447 71.41 3.87 -3.61
N ILE A 448 72.41 3.02 -3.33
CA ILE A 448 73.61 2.92 -4.19
C ILE A 448 73.80 1.58 -4.93
N ASP A 449 73.24 0.44 -4.53
CA ASP A 449 73.74 -0.85 -5.05
C ASP A 449 72.84 -1.65 -6.02
N ARG A 450 73.46 -2.20 -7.08
CA ARG A 450 72.79 -3.04 -8.11
C ARG A 450 72.55 -4.47 -7.60
N VAL A 451 71.27 -4.81 -7.44
CA VAL A 451 70.56 -6.12 -7.45
C VAL A 451 71.48 -7.35 -7.57
N TYR A 452 71.62 -8.19 -6.53
CA TYR A 452 70.84 -9.46 -6.43
C TYR A 452 70.51 -9.92 -4.99
N ASP A 453 70.88 -9.19 -3.93
CA ASP A 453 70.61 -9.60 -2.54
C ASP A 453 69.96 -8.48 -1.70
N VAL A 454 68.80 -8.00 -2.16
CA VAL A 454 68.07 -6.91 -1.49
C VAL A 454 67.22 -7.44 -0.33
N GLU A 455 66.74 -8.69 -0.41
CA GLU A 455 65.84 -9.27 0.59
C GLU A 455 66.57 -9.60 1.90
N SER A 456 67.80 -10.14 1.86
CA SER A 456 68.59 -10.39 3.08
C SER A 456 69.04 -9.08 3.75
N LYS A 457 69.40 -8.07 2.96
CA LYS A 457 69.80 -6.75 3.45
C LYS A 457 68.64 -5.98 4.08
N VAL A 458 67.44 -6.03 3.49
CA VAL A 458 66.23 -5.45 4.10
C VAL A 458 65.87 -6.18 5.39
N LYS A 459 66.00 -7.51 5.44
CA LYS A 459 65.75 -8.30 6.65
C LYS A 459 66.71 -7.94 7.80
N ALA A 460 68.01 -7.84 7.52
CA ALA A 460 69.00 -7.43 8.52
C ALA A 460 68.73 -6.02 9.09
N VAL A 461 68.20 -5.12 8.26
CA VAL A 461 67.78 -3.78 8.68
C VAL A 461 66.53 -3.83 9.56
N GLN A 462 65.54 -4.65 9.21
CA GLN A 462 64.34 -4.86 10.02
C GLN A 462 64.70 -5.41 11.41
N ASP A 463 65.66 -6.33 11.50
CA ASP A 463 66.10 -6.91 12.77
C ASP A 463 66.81 -5.87 13.66
N LEU A 464 67.61 -4.96 13.08
CA LEU A 464 68.24 -3.83 13.80
C LEU A 464 67.22 -2.78 14.27
N LEU A 465 66.21 -2.48 13.45
CA LEU A 465 65.10 -1.59 13.83
C LEU A 465 64.22 -2.21 14.94
N ALA A 466 63.99 -3.52 14.92
CA ALA A 466 63.28 -4.23 15.98
C ALA A 466 64.04 -4.19 17.32
N GLN A 467 65.37 -4.33 17.29
CA GLN A 467 66.22 -4.19 18.48
C GLN A 467 66.22 -2.74 19.02
N ALA A 468 66.25 -1.75 18.14
CA ALA A 468 66.14 -0.32 18.45
C ALA A 468 64.82 0.02 19.15
N ARG A 469 63.71 -0.51 18.61
CA ARG A 469 62.35 -0.39 19.13
C ARG A 469 62.24 -0.95 20.55
N LYS A 470 62.76 -2.16 20.79
CA LYS A 470 62.79 -2.77 22.13
C LYS A 470 63.53 -1.90 23.17
N ASN A 471 64.53 -1.14 22.75
CA ASN A 471 65.26 -0.25 23.65
C ASN A 471 64.50 1.06 23.95
N ILE A 472 63.74 1.58 22.97
CA ILE A 472 62.91 2.80 23.14
C ILE A 472 61.62 2.50 23.91
N GLU A 473 61.01 1.34 23.72
CA GLU A 473 59.83 0.87 24.47
C GLU A 473 60.10 0.67 25.95
N ASN A 474 61.35 0.35 26.31
CA ASN A 474 61.80 0.24 27.70
C ASN A 474 62.25 1.58 28.31
N SER A 475 62.14 2.69 27.59
CA SER A 475 62.50 4.02 28.09
C SER A 475 61.38 4.66 28.90
N GLN A 476 61.74 5.34 29.99
CA GLN A 476 60.77 6.03 30.86
C GLN A 476 60.00 7.15 30.14
N GLU A 477 60.59 7.75 29.10
CA GLU A 477 59.98 8.80 28.29
C GLU A 477 58.78 8.29 27.48
N TYR A 478 58.88 7.07 26.95
CA TYR A 478 57.81 6.42 26.19
C TYR A 478 56.59 6.10 27.06
N VAL A 479 56.83 5.60 28.28
CA VAL A 479 55.76 5.38 29.29
C VAL A 479 55.03 6.69 29.59
N ASN A 480 55.76 7.80 29.77
CA ASN A 480 55.17 9.10 30.10
C ASN A 480 54.34 9.69 28.93
N ALA A 481 54.78 9.52 27.68
CA ALA A 481 54.01 9.96 26.52
C ALA A 481 52.69 9.18 26.36
N SER A 482 52.72 7.87 26.55
CA SER A 482 51.53 7.01 26.52
C SER A 482 50.51 7.38 27.60
N LYS A 483 50.97 7.77 28.81
CA LYS A 483 50.09 8.31 29.86
C LYS A 483 49.36 9.57 29.44
N ILE A 484 50.08 10.57 28.94
CA ILE A 484 49.48 11.87 28.56
C ILE A 484 48.42 11.67 27.48
N PHE A 485 48.69 10.80 26.50
CA PHE A 485 47.71 10.45 25.49
C PHE A 485 46.48 9.79 26.10
N LEU A 486 46.65 8.74 26.92
CA LEU A 486 45.54 8.02 27.55
C LEU A 486 44.72 8.92 28.47
N GLU A 487 45.37 9.80 29.23
CA GLU A 487 44.69 10.81 30.03
C GLU A 487 43.83 11.74 29.17
N ASN A 488 44.37 12.24 28.05
CA ASN A 488 43.63 13.10 27.13
C ASN A 488 42.50 12.35 26.44
N TYR A 489 42.73 11.10 26.04
CA TYR A 489 41.72 10.25 25.42
C TYR A 489 40.55 9.96 26.38
N VAL A 490 40.85 9.56 27.62
CA VAL A 490 39.84 9.41 28.68
C VAL A 490 39.11 10.74 28.93
N LYS A 491 39.82 11.86 29.06
CA LYS A 491 39.19 13.17 29.29
C LYS A 491 38.28 13.66 28.15
N THR A 492 38.63 13.40 26.89
CA THR A 492 37.98 14.04 25.72
C THR A 492 37.08 13.11 24.91
N LYS A 493 37.40 11.82 24.81
CA LYS A 493 36.71 10.87 23.92
C LYS A 493 35.83 9.89 24.67
N THR A 494 36.05 9.70 25.96
CA THR A 494 35.16 8.89 26.79
C THR A 494 34.10 9.72 27.54
N GLN A 495 33.92 11.00 27.17
CA GLN A 495 33.00 11.91 27.85
C GLN A 495 31.54 11.39 27.91
N TYR A 496 31.08 10.64 26.92
CA TYR A 496 29.75 10.01 26.92
C TYR A 496 29.69 8.68 27.71
N PHE A 497 30.82 8.01 27.91
CA PHE A 497 30.93 6.69 28.56
C PHE A 497 31.36 6.77 30.04
N ILE A 498 32.23 7.72 30.38
CA ILE A 498 32.98 7.75 31.64
C ILE A 498 32.61 8.95 32.53
N ASN A 499 32.22 10.12 31.97
CA ASN A 499 31.99 11.33 32.79
C ASN A 499 30.69 11.32 33.62
N GLN A 500 29.77 10.37 33.38
CA GLN A 500 28.58 10.18 34.24
C GLN A 500 28.87 9.32 35.49
N ASN A 501 30.05 8.66 35.56
CA ASN A 501 30.47 7.85 36.71
C ASN A 501 31.82 8.35 37.24
N GLY A 502 31.76 9.36 38.12
CA GLY A 502 32.95 10.03 38.65
C GLY A 502 33.96 9.08 39.31
N SER A 503 33.54 7.94 39.85
CA SER A 503 34.43 6.99 40.54
C SER A 503 35.28 6.14 39.59
N LEU A 504 34.70 5.53 38.54
CA LEU A 504 35.45 4.71 37.57
C LEU A 504 36.38 5.58 36.72
N SER A 505 35.90 6.75 36.29
CA SER A 505 36.72 7.76 35.60
C SER A 505 37.94 8.15 36.42
N SER A 506 37.71 8.51 37.69
CA SER A 506 38.77 8.92 38.60
C SER A 506 39.73 7.77 38.92
N SER A 507 39.22 6.54 39.06
CA SER A 507 40.04 5.34 39.27
C SER A 507 40.92 5.05 38.06
N LEU A 508 40.37 5.07 36.83
CA LEU A 508 41.14 4.84 35.61
C LEU A 508 42.15 5.96 35.37
N LEU A 509 41.78 7.22 35.57
CA LEU A 509 42.72 8.36 35.50
C LEU A 509 43.83 8.24 36.54
N ASN A 510 43.53 7.74 37.73
CA ASN A 510 44.54 7.51 38.77
C ASN A 510 45.47 6.33 38.40
N ASP A 511 44.91 5.22 37.93
CA ASP A 511 45.69 4.08 37.43
C ASP A 511 46.63 4.54 36.30
N ILE A 512 46.15 5.33 35.33
CA ILE A 512 46.96 5.92 34.24
C ILE A 512 48.10 6.79 34.79
N LYS A 513 47.80 7.69 35.75
CA LYS A 513 48.81 8.57 36.36
C LYS A 513 49.91 7.79 37.06
N THR A 514 49.56 6.69 37.73
CA THR A 514 50.47 5.90 38.56
C THR A 514 51.29 4.85 37.81
N ALA A 515 50.90 4.45 36.60
CA ALA A 515 51.59 3.42 35.81
C ALA A 515 53.09 3.74 35.61
N LYS A 516 54.02 2.81 35.80
CA LYS A 516 55.46 3.02 35.63
C LYS A 516 56.04 2.28 34.44
N THR A 517 55.28 1.32 33.91
CA THR A 517 55.70 0.42 32.83
C THR A 517 54.62 0.35 31.74
N ILE A 518 55.00 -0.10 30.55
CA ILE A 518 54.05 -0.36 29.46
C ILE A 518 53.09 -1.51 29.80
N GLU A 519 53.55 -2.52 30.55
CA GLU A 519 52.71 -3.61 31.04
C GLU A 519 51.53 -3.09 31.89
N GLU A 520 51.80 -2.13 32.78
CA GLU A 520 50.75 -1.50 33.60
C GLU A 520 49.77 -0.69 32.75
N ILE A 521 50.24 -0.03 31.68
CA ILE A 521 49.37 0.67 30.72
C ILE A 521 48.51 -0.33 29.92
N ASN A 522 49.07 -1.46 29.50
CA ASN A 522 48.33 -2.54 28.82
C ASN A 522 47.24 -3.13 29.74
N ILE A 523 47.53 -3.32 31.02
CA ILE A 523 46.53 -3.74 32.03
C ILE A 523 45.40 -2.71 32.11
N ILE A 524 45.70 -1.41 32.08
CA ILE A 524 44.70 -0.35 32.13
C ILE A 524 43.83 -0.34 30.87
N LEU A 525 44.41 -0.52 29.68
CA LEU A 525 43.64 -0.65 28.44
C LEU A 525 42.72 -1.87 28.47
N HIS A 526 43.20 -2.99 29.02
CA HIS A 526 42.38 -4.19 29.21
C HIS A 526 41.23 -3.92 30.19
N LYS A 527 41.45 -3.16 31.27
CA LYS A 527 40.38 -2.69 32.16
C LYS A 527 39.36 -1.80 31.45
N ILE A 528 39.80 -0.89 30.58
CA ILE A 528 38.91 -0.04 29.77
C ILE A 528 38.04 -0.90 28.84
N ASN A 529 38.66 -1.84 28.12
CA ASN A 529 37.96 -2.76 27.21
C ASN A 529 36.94 -3.65 27.94
N ASN A 530 37.35 -4.25 29.06
CA ASN A 530 36.45 -5.07 29.87
C ASN A 530 35.30 -4.25 30.48
N SER A 531 35.56 -3.00 30.88
CA SER A 531 34.50 -2.10 31.35
C SER A 531 33.48 -1.81 30.25
N PHE A 532 33.91 -1.71 28.99
CA PHE A 532 33.02 -1.53 27.84
C PHE A 532 32.17 -2.79 27.57
N LYS A 533 32.78 -3.98 27.53
CA LYS A 533 32.06 -5.25 27.37
C LYS A 533 31.01 -5.45 28.48
N LEU A 534 31.39 -5.15 29.72
CA LEU A 534 30.51 -5.30 30.88
C LEU A 534 29.37 -4.28 30.90
N ALA A 535 29.53 -3.10 30.28
CA ALA A 535 28.45 -2.11 30.19
C ALA A 535 27.27 -2.58 29.33
N PHE A 536 27.52 -3.46 28.35
CA PHE A 536 26.52 -3.99 27.43
C PHE A 536 26.20 -5.48 27.61
N ALA A 537 26.91 -6.20 28.50
CA ALA A 537 26.64 -7.61 28.82
C ALA A 537 25.20 -7.82 29.28
N VAL A 538 24.54 -8.93 28.93
CA VAL A 538 23.12 -9.20 29.25
C VAL A 538 22.83 -9.09 30.77
N ASN A 539 23.71 -9.68 31.60
CA ASN A 539 23.62 -9.70 33.06
C ASN A 539 24.92 -9.15 33.70
N PRO A 540 25.07 -7.83 33.87
CA PRO A 540 26.29 -7.27 34.42
C PRO A 540 26.40 -7.57 35.92
N PRO A 541 27.63 -7.64 36.46
CA PRO A 541 27.85 -7.74 37.89
C PRO A 541 27.21 -6.54 38.61
N SER A 542 26.65 -6.77 39.81
CA SER A 542 25.84 -5.83 40.60
C SER A 542 26.37 -4.39 40.60
N ALA A 543 25.47 -3.40 40.74
CA ALA A 543 25.74 -1.95 40.67
C ALA A 543 26.95 -1.43 41.49
N SER A 544 27.43 -2.20 42.47
CA SER A 544 28.69 -1.98 43.18
C SER A 544 29.95 -2.05 42.31
N SER A 545 29.88 -2.55 41.07
CA SER A 545 31.02 -2.72 40.15
C SER A 545 31.51 -1.41 39.51
N GLY A 546 30.79 -0.29 39.69
CA GLY A 546 31.19 1.01 39.14
C GLY A 546 31.02 1.16 37.62
N ILE A 547 30.39 0.19 36.96
CA ILE A 547 30.16 0.16 35.51
C ILE A 547 28.85 0.89 35.19
N PHE A 548 28.91 1.96 34.38
CA PHE A 548 27.73 2.73 34.04
C PHE A 548 26.96 2.07 32.89
N ARG A 549 25.72 1.67 33.18
CA ARG A 549 24.68 1.41 32.16
C ARG A 549 23.82 2.66 32.01
N HIS A 550 23.33 2.91 30.80
CA HIS A 550 22.28 3.92 30.61
C HIS A 550 21.14 3.65 31.60
N PRO A 551 20.61 4.66 32.34
CA PRO A 551 19.61 4.44 33.40
C PRO A 551 18.34 3.73 32.95
N GLN A 552 18.07 3.77 31.64
CA GLN A 552 16.93 3.14 31.00
C GLN A 552 17.27 1.84 30.25
N TYR A 553 18.53 1.39 30.24
CA TYR A 553 18.98 0.19 29.53
C TYR A 553 18.09 -1.02 29.87
N ASP A 554 17.79 -1.20 31.15
CA ASP A 554 16.98 -2.34 31.59
C ASP A 554 15.49 -2.17 31.40
N LYS A 555 15.02 -0.92 31.22
CA LYS A 555 13.60 -0.56 31.13
C LYS A 555 13.09 -0.51 29.69
N ILE A 556 13.94 -0.10 28.74
CA ILE A 556 13.53 0.20 27.36
C ILE A 556 13.88 -0.93 26.40
N LEU A 557 15.02 -1.62 26.61
CA LEU A 557 15.42 -2.71 25.72
C LEU A 557 14.75 -4.03 26.07
N THR A 558 14.29 -4.73 25.04
CA THR A 558 13.85 -6.13 25.14
C THR A 558 15.03 -7.05 25.41
N SER A 559 14.78 -8.25 25.97
CA SER A 559 15.83 -9.26 26.17
C SER A 559 16.60 -9.59 24.88
N LYS A 560 15.90 -9.64 23.75
CA LYS A 560 16.48 -9.87 22.42
C LYS A 560 17.47 -8.77 22.01
N GLN A 561 17.10 -7.50 22.23
CA GLN A 561 17.97 -6.36 21.94
C GLN A 561 19.19 -6.33 22.86
N LYS A 562 19.01 -6.70 24.14
CA LYS A 562 20.13 -6.85 25.09
C LYS A 562 21.09 -7.96 24.64
N GLU A 563 20.57 -9.10 24.18
CA GLU A 563 21.37 -10.18 23.59
C GLU A 563 22.15 -9.70 22.35
N ILE A 564 21.51 -8.99 21.41
CA ILE A 564 22.18 -8.48 20.22
C ILE A 564 23.31 -7.50 20.56
N LEU A 565 23.07 -6.58 21.51
CA LEU A 565 24.10 -5.65 21.98
C LEU A 565 25.23 -6.37 22.72
N ALA A 566 24.90 -7.37 23.55
CA ALA A 566 25.89 -8.17 24.23
C ALA A 566 26.77 -8.95 23.24
N ASP A 567 26.18 -9.58 22.21
CA ASP A 567 26.91 -10.29 21.16
C ASP A 567 27.80 -9.32 20.36
N LYS A 568 27.26 -8.19 19.89
CA LYS A 568 28.06 -7.18 19.16
C LYS A 568 29.21 -6.64 20.01
N SER A 569 28.95 -6.32 21.28
CA SER A 569 29.99 -5.82 22.20
C SER A 569 31.06 -6.87 22.53
N SER A 570 30.68 -8.15 22.57
CA SER A 570 31.61 -9.26 22.82
C SER A 570 32.51 -9.50 21.61
N ASN A 571 31.95 -9.45 20.40
CA ASN A 571 32.64 -9.69 19.13
C ASN A 571 33.55 -8.52 18.68
N LEU A 572 33.32 -7.32 19.20
CA LEU A 572 34.16 -6.15 18.89
C LEU A 572 35.64 -6.34 19.29
N PHE A 573 35.92 -7.19 20.30
CA PHE A 573 37.29 -7.43 20.79
C PHE A 573 37.55 -8.89 21.17
N ASP A 574 37.67 -9.78 20.19
CA ASP A 574 38.18 -11.15 20.39
C ASP A 574 39.72 -11.23 20.54
N ASN A 575 40.42 -10.09 20.55
CA ASN A 575 41.86 -10.03 20.76
C ASN A 575 42.19 -9.64 22.21
N ASP A 576 42.65 -10.61 23.00
CA ASP A 576 43.19 -10.38 24.35
C ASP A 576 44.42 -9.45 24.39
N ASN A 577 44.98 -9.07 23.24
CA ASN A 577 46.19 -8.27 23.11
C ASN A 577 45.90 -6.85 22.60
N LEU A 578 45.23 -6.02 23.42
CA LEU A 578 45.34 -4.56 23.29
C LEU A 578 46.73 -4.14 23.79
N ASP A 579 47.73 -4.38 22.95
CA ASP A 579 49.10 -4.01 23.21
C ASP A 579 49.34 -2.57 22.72
N VAL A 580 49.70 -1.65 23.63
CA VAL A 580 50.12 -0.27 23.33
C VAL A 580 51.23 -0.23 22.29
N ILE A 581 52.00 -1.31 22.18
CA ILE A 581 53.11 -1.45 21.25
C ILE A 581 52.63 -1.76 19.82
N GLN A 582 51.45 -2.36 19.61
CA GLN A 582 50.92 -2.62 18.27
C GLN A 582 50.21 -1.39 17.68
N SER A 583 50.49 -1.04 16.42
CA SER A 583 50.03 0.18 15.73
C SER A 583 48.50 0.38 15.61
N LYS A 584 47.67 -0.53 16.12
CA LYS A 584 46.22 -0.54 15.96
C LYS A 584 45.43 -0.15 17.21
N TRP A 585 46.03 -0.01 18.39
CA TRP A 585 45.26 0.23 19.62
C TRP A 585 44.50 1.56 19.61
N GLN A 586 45.07 2.64 19.04
CA GLN A 586 44.37 3.92 18.89
C GLN A 586 43.20 3.81 17.91
N MET A 587 43.36 3.08 16.81
CA MET A 587 42.28 2.81 15.85
C MET A 587 41.15 2.00 16.51
N ASN A 588 41.52 0.99 17.32
CA ASN A 588 40.55 0.19 18.08
C ASN A 588 39.80 1.05 19.11
N LEU A 589 40.48 1.96 19.80
CA LEU A 589 39.85 2.94 20.69
C LEU A 589 38.91 3.90 19.93
N ASP A 590 39.31 4.41 18.77
CA ASP A 590 38.44 5.28 17.95
C ASP A 590 37.19 4.52 17.44
N ILE A 591 37.33 3.22 17.11
CA ILE A 591 36.20 2.33 16.80
C ILE A 591 35.28 2.18 18.03
N ILE A 592 35.83 1.97 19.23
CA ILE A 592 35.04 1.91 20.48
C ILE A 592 34.24 3.20 20.67
N ALA A 593 34.88 4.35 20.52
CA ALA A 593 34.22 5.64 20.68
C ALA A 593 33.07 5.80 19.67
N SER A 594 33.31 5.51 18.40
CA SER A 594 32.30 5.60 17.34
C SER A 594 31.12 4.66 17.56
N GLU A 595 31.37 3.39 17.86
CA GLU A 595 30.33 2.39 18.16
C GLU A 595 29.54 2.78 19.41
N SER A 596 30.21 3.34 20.43
CA SER A 596 29.55 3.80 21.66
C SER A 596 28.60 4.99 21.43
N GLU A 597 28.97 5.91 20.54
CA GLU A 597 28.11 7.03 20.12
C GLU A 597 26.89 6.50 19.36
N GLU A 598 27.08 5.52 18.47
CA GLU A 598 26.00 4.89 17.73
C GLU A 598 25.02 4.14 18.66
N TYR A 599 25.53 3.37 19.62
CA TYR A 599 24.67 2.72 20.62
C TYR A 599 23.91 3.74 21.46
N TYR A 600 24.55 4.84 21.87
CA TYR A 600 23.86 5.90 22.62
C TYR A 600 22.72 6.54 21.82
N LEU A 601 22.94 6.79 20.52
CA LEU A 601 21.88 7.26 19.63
C LEU A 601 20.75 6.23 19.51
N ALA A 602 21.07 4.94 19.39
CA ALA A 602 20.07 3.87 19.39
C ALA A 602 19.22 3.89 20.68
N PHE A 603 19.84 4.08 21.85
CA PHE A 603 19.13 4.21 23.13
C PHE A 603 18.20 5.42 23.16
N ALA A 604 18.69 6.59 22.77
CA ALA A 604 17.89 7.82 22.75
C ALA A 604 16.69 7.69 21.80
N THR A 605 16.88 7.04 20.65
CA THR A 605 15.80 6.77 19.68
C THR A 605 14.79 5.77 20.24
N CYS A 606 15.24 4.68 20.87
CA CYS A 606 14.35 3.74 21.56
C CYS A 606 13.53 4.43 22.67
N GLU A 607 14.12 5.35 23.43
CA GLU A 607 13.41 6.14 24.44
C GLU A 607 12.35 7.05 23.83
N ASN A 608 12.66 7.70 22.70
CA ASN A 608 11.68 8.48 21.97
C ASN A 608 10.52 7.62 21.45
N ILE A 609 10.80 6.42 20.94
CA ILE A 609 9.77 5.47 20.48
C ILE A 609 8.90 5.00 21.66
N ASP A 610 9.51 4.61 22.79
CA ASP A 610 8.77 4.21 23.99
C ASP A 610 7.87 5.34 24.51
N LYS A 611 8.35 6.59 24.50
CA LYS A 611 7.54 7.76 24.83
C LYS A 611 6.35 7.92 23.88
N LEU A 612 6.56 7.79 22.57
CA LEU A 612 5.48 7.85 21.56
C LEU A 612 4.46 6.72 21.77
N ILE A 613 4.90 5.51 22.13
CA ILE A 613 4.04 4.36 22.44
C ILE A 613 3.20 4.65 23.69
N LYS A 614 3.80 5.17 24.76
CA LYS A 614 3.09 5.54 25.99
C LYS A 614 2.05 6.63 25.74
N ASP A 615 2.43 7.67 25.01
CA ASP A 615 1.54 8.77 24.63
C ASP A 615 0.37 8.29 23.76
N SER A 616 0.56 7.22 22.96
CA SER A 616 -0.48 6.68 22.07
C SER A 616 -1.76 6.30 22.80
N SER A 617 -1.67 5.83 24.05
CA SER A 617 -2.85 5.46 24.86
C SER A 617 -3.76 6.68 25.11
N GLY A 618 -3.17 7.82 25.47
CA GLY A 618 -3.88 9.08 25.64
C GLY A 618 -4.44 9.61 24.32
N LEU A 619 -3.66 9.53 23.24
CA LEU A 619 -4.07 9.98 21.90
C LEU A 619 -5.25 9.17 21.36
N LYS A 620 -5.33 7.86 21.60
CA LYS A 620 -6.45 7.01 21.16
C LYS A 620 -7.80 7.38 21.78
N THR A 621 -7.81 8.12 22.88
CA THR A 621 -9.03 8.63 23.51
C THR A 621 -9.45 10.01 23.01
N LYS A 622 -8.61 10.68 22.22
CA LYS A 622 -8.89 11.99 21.63
C LYS A 622 -9.82 11.86 20.43
N LEU A 623 -10.63 12.90 20.20
CA LEU A 623 -11.57 12.96 19.09
C LEU A 623 -10.89 12.72 17.74
N ASN A 624 -9.69 13.27 17.56
CA ASN A 624 -8.96 13.11 16.30
C ASN A 624 -8.68 11.64 15.97
N PHE A 625 -8.47 10.77 16.97
CA PHE A 625 -8.33 9.34 16.72
C PHE A 625 -9.68 8.62 16.65
N LEU A 626 -10.60 8.92 17.58
CA LEU A 626 -11.91 8.26 17.67
C LEU A 626 -12.75 8.40 16.39
N TYR A 627 -12.58 9.50 15.66
CA TYR A 627 -13.32 9.82 14.43
C TYR A 627 -12.47 9.68 13.16
N ALA A 628 -11.22 9.25 13.26
CA ALA A 628 -10.35 9.05 12.10
C ALA A 628 -10.91 7.97 11.16
N SER A 629 -10.51 8.03 9.90
CA SER A 629 -10.83 6.93 8.98
C SER A 629 -10.16 5.63 9.45
N ALA A 630 -10.79 4.50 9.16
CA ALA A 630 -10.23 3.19 9.49
C ALA A 630 -8.81 3.00 8.91
N GLU A 631 -8.53 3.63 7.76
CA GLU A 631 -7.22 3.62 7.13
C GLU A 631 -6.16 4.34 7.97
N THR A 632 -6.39 5.61 8.34
CA THR A 632 -5.38 6.42 9.04
C THR A 632 -5.20 5.98 10.49
N ALA A 633 -6.29 5.61 11.16
CA ALA A 633 -6.23 4.98 12.48
C ALA A 633 -5.50 3.62 12.44
N GLY A 634 -5.73 2.83 11.38
CA GLY A 634 -5.07 1.56 11.12
C GLY A 634 -3.55 1.72 10.96
N LYS A 635 -3.10 2.65 10.11
CA LYS A 635 -1.68 2.99 9.92
C LYS A 635 -1.01 3.40 11.23
N TYR A 636 -1.65 4.27 12.02
CA TYR A 636 -1.10 4.68 13.32
C TYR A 636 -0.99 3.52 14.30
N ASN A 637 -2.03 2.66 14.38
CA ASN A 637 -1.98 1.46 15.22
C ASN A 637 -0.86 0.49 14.78
N GLU A 638 -0.70 0.26 13.48
CA GLU A 638 0.35 -0.60 12.95
C GLU A 638 1.75 -0.06 13.24
N ALA A 639 1.96 1.26 13.08
CA ALA A 639 3.24 1.90 13.41
C ALA A 639 3.56 1.79 14.90
N ILE A 640 2.57 1.95 15.78
CA ILE A 640 2.73 1.75 17.23
C ILE A 640 3.03 0.29 17.58
N GLU A 641 2.36 -0.68 16.96
CA GLU A 641 2.66 -2.11 17.17
C GLU A 641 4.05 -2.51 16.65
N LYS A 642 4.50 -1.93 15.54
CA LYS A 642 5.89 -2.08 15.08
C LYS A 642 6.88 -1.52 16.10
N GLY A 643 6.58 -0.37 16.70
CA GLY A 643 7.37 0.19 17.79
C GLY A 643 7.40 -0.71 19.04
N LYS A 644 6.27 -1.33 19.42
CA LYS A 644 6.21 -2.24 20.57
C LYS A 644 7.01 -3.54 20.35
N ASN A 645 7.04 -4.02 19.11
CA ASN A 645 7.70 -5.27 18.73
C ASN A 645 9.13 -5.03 18.22
N LEU A 646 9.79 -3.97 18.69
CA LEU A 646 11.17 -3.63 18.34
C LEU A 646 12.15 -4.75 18.74
N THR A 647 12.81 -5.35 17.74
CA THR A 647 13.88 -6.35 17.95
C THR A 647 15.25 -5.86 17.51
N THR A 648 15.33 -4.72 16.81
CA THR A 648 16.56 -4.18 16.23
C THR A 648 17.26 -3.20 17.18
N VAL A 649 18.56 -3.01 16.96
CA VAL A 649 19.37 -1.93 17.55
C VAL A 649 20.11 -1.12 16.49
N ASP A 650 19.76 -1.32 15.22
CA ASP A 650 20.27 -0.54 14.10
C ASP A 650 19.67 0.87 14.14
N THR A 651 20.53 1.89 14.19
CA THR A 651 20.10 3.29 14.35
C THR A 651 19.26 3.79 13.18
N THR A 652 19.54 3.32 11.96
CA THR A 652 18.78 3.71 10.76
C THR A 652 17.38 3.12 10.80
N GLU A 653 17.25 1.84 11.16
CA GLU A 653 15.95 1.17 11.30
C GLU A 653 15.12 1.78 12.45
N LEU A 654 15.76 2.10 13.58
CA LEU A 654 15.11 2.78 14.71
C LEU A 654 14.58 4.17 14.32
N LEU A 655 15.39 5.00 13.65
CA LEU A 655 14.96 6.31 13.17
C LEU A 655 13.81 6.18 12.16
N GLN A 656 13.85 5.18 11.27
CA GLN A 656 12.75 4.92 10.35
C GLN A 656 11.46 4.56 11.09
N ILE A 657 11.52 3.72 12.14
CA ILE A 657 10.35 3.38 12.96
C ILE A 657 9.82 4.61 13.69
N GLN A 658 10.69 5.42 14.29
CA GLN A 658 10.30 6.68 14.94
C GLN A 658 9.58 7.61 13.96
N ASN A 659 10.15 7.83 12.77
CA ASN A 659 9.55 8.67 11.73
C ASN A 659 8.23 8.10 11.24
N ASN A 660 8.13 6.79 11.02
CA ASN A 660 6.86 6.15 10.64
C ASN A 660 5.75 6.39 11.69
N ILE A 661 6.08 6.37 13.00
CA ILE A 661 5.10 6.67 14.05
C ILE A 661 4.67 8.14 14.01
N LEU A 662 5.62 9.07 13.82
CA LEU A 662 5.35 10.51 13.74
C LEU A 662 4.52 10.87 12.50
N ASP A 663 4.89 10.30 11.34
CA ASP A 663 4.18 10.48 10.08
C ASP A 663 2.76 9.92 10.20
N ALA A 664 2.60 8.67 10.65
CA ALA A 664 1.29 8.06 10.85
C ALA A 664 0.44 8.83 11.88
N LYS A 665 1.04 9.41 12.93
CA LYS A 665 0.36 10.30 13.88
C LYS A 665 -0.17 11.56 13.20
N SER A 666 0.61 12.16 12.29
CA SER A 666 0.22 13.36 11.55
C SER A 666 -0.89 13.09 10.52
N GLU A 667 -0.98 11.85 10.02
CA GLU A 667 -2.03 11.42 9.08
C GLU A 667 -3.38 11.13 9.75
N VAL A 668 -3.45 11.00 11.08
CA VAL A 668 -4.71 10.76 11.79
C VAL A 668 -5.65 11.97 11.59
N ASN A 669 -6.79 11.72 10.94
CA ASN A 669 -7.63 12.76 10.34
C ASN A 669 -9.06 12.85 10.92
N GLY A 670 -9.30 12.42 12.16
CA GLY A 670 -10.65 12.45 12.73
C GLY A 670 -11.22 13.85 12.92
N HIS A 671 -10.39 14.86 13.14
CA HIS A 671 -10.80 16.26 13.16
C HIS A 671 -11.43 16.69 11.83
N GLU A 672 -10.84 16.29 10.70
CA GLU A 672 -11.37 16.56 9.35
C GLU A 672 -12.66 15.78 9.11
N MET A 673 -12.73 14.52 9.55
CA MET A 673 -13.97 13.73 9.45
C MET A 673 -15.13 14.35 10.23
N ILE A 674 -14.86 14.87 11.43
CA ILE A 674 -15.84 15.64 12.22
C ILE A 674 -16.25 16.89 11.45
N ARG A 675 -15.29 17.68 10.96
CA ARG A 675 -15.56 18.90 10.18
C ARG A 675 -16.45 18.61 8.98
N LEU A 676 -16.16 17.58 8.20
CA LEU A 676 -16.95 17.18 7.03
C LEU A 676 -18.39 16.82 7.39
N LYS A 677 -18.63 16.11 8.49
CA LYS A 677 -19.98 15.81 8.98
C LYS A 677 -20.75 17.09 9.32
N PHE A 678 -20.13 18.06 9.99
CA PHE A 678 -20.79 19.33 10.31
C PHE A 678 -20.98 20.22 9.06
N VAL A 679 -20.03 20.20 8.11
CA VAL A 679 -20.19 20.87 6.81
C VAL A 679 -21.41 20.32 6.07
N ASP A 680 -21.60 19.00 6.08
CA ASP A 680 -22.77 18.36 5.48
C ASP A 680 -24.07 18.78 6.19
N ALA A 681 -24.08 18.77 7.53
CA ALA A 681 -25.21 19.26 8.32
C ALA A 681 -25.57 20.73 8.00
N VAL A 682 -24.56 21.60 7.84
CA VAL A 682 -24.75 23.00 7.44
C VAL A 682 -25.31 23.09 6.01
N LYS A 683 -24.82 22.29 5.07
CA LYS A 683 -25.34 22.27 3.69
C LYS A 683 -26.81 21.83 3.62
N ASN A 684 -27.21 20.93 4.51
CA ASN A 684 -28.59 20.44 4.63
C ASN A 684 -29.54 21.45 5.33
N GLY A 685 -29.01 22.55 5.88
CA GLY A 685 -29.81 23.66 6.40
C GLY A 685 -30.54 24.42 5.29
N ILE A 686 -31.74 23.95 4.92
CA ILE A 686 -32.52 24.48 3.78
C ILE A 686 -32.98 25.95 3.94
N TRP A 687 -32.94 26.52 5.15
CA TRP A 687 -33.27 27.92 5.41
C TRP A 687 -32.08 28.87 5.23
N LEU A 688 -30.86 28.35 5.25
CA LEU A 688 -29.66 29.16 5.17
C LEU A 688 -29.57 29.79 3.78
N LYS A 689 -29.48 31.12 3.74
CA LYS A 689 -29.09 31.82 2.51
C LYS A 689 -27.66 31.43 2.13
N PRO A 690 -27.27 31.54 0.84
CA PRO A 690 -25.91 31.26 0.41
C PRO A 690 -24.84 32.00 1.24
N ASP A 691 -25.05 33.28 1.56
CA ASP A 691 -24.09 34.07 2.33
C ASP A 691 -23.98 33.63 3.80
N GLU A 692 -25.11 33.33 4.46
CA GLU A 692 -25.13 32.81 5.84
C GLU A 692 -24.47 31.42 5.91
N ARG A 693 -24.76 30.56 4.92
CA ARG A 693 -24.12 29.25 4.79
C ARG A 693 -22.61 29.41 4.64
N ASN A 694 -22.17 30.30 3.75
CA ASN A 694 -20.76 30.57 3.54
C ASN A 694 -20.09 31.16 4.78
N GLU A 695 -20.78 32.02 5.55
CA GLU A 695 -20.27 32.55 6.82
C GLU A 695 -20.05 31.43 7.84
N ILE A 696 -21.04 30.55 8.04
CA ILE A 696 -20.93 29.40 8.96
C ILE A 696 -19.77 28.48 8.52
N LEU A 697 -19.72 28.14 7.22
CA LEU A 697 -18.66 27.30 6.67
C LEU A 697 -17.26 27.97 6.77
N THR A 698 -17.19 29.29 6.65
CA THR A 698 -15.93 30.05 6.82
C THR A 698 -15.48 30.01 8.28
N LYS A 699 -16.38 30.21 9.24
CA LYS A 699 -16.11 30.14 10.68
C LYS A 699 -15.81 28.72 11.18
N MET A 700 -16.30 27.70 10.49
CA MET A 700 -15.88 26.32 10.65
C MET A 700 -14.44 26.05 10.20
N GLY A 701 -13.80 27.02 9.57
CA GLY A 701 -12.51 26.84 8.93
C GLY A 701 -12.66 26.51 7.45
N GLY A 702 -13.06 27.52 6.66
CA GLY A 702 -13.28 27.38 5.21
C GLY A 702 -12.05 26.84 4.44
N ASN A 703 -10.85 26.96 5.02
CA ASN A 703 -9.68 26.18 4.64
C ASN A 703 -9.53 24.98 5.61
N PRO A 704 -9.51 23.72 5.14
CA PRO A 704 -9.14 22.56 5.95
C PRO A 704 -7.91 22.80 6.85
N ASP A 705 -6.94 23.60 6.38
CA ASP A 705 -5.70 23.92 7.13
C ASP A 705 -5.88 24.91 8.29
N SER A 706 -7.09 25.45 8.49
CA SER A 706 -7.36 26.48 9.52
C SER A 706 -7.49 25.90 10.93
N TRP A 707 -7.83 24.62 11.03
CA TRP A 707 -7.54 23.87 12.24
C TRP A 707 -6.03 23.58 12.11
N LYS A 708 -5.16 24.03 13.03
CA LYS A 708 -3.71 23.82 12.86
C LYS A 708 -3.30 22.43 13.31
N VAL A 709 -2.25 21.86 12.69
CA VAL A 709 -1.74 20.50 12.97
C VAL A 709 -1.42 20.23 14.44
N ASP A 710 -0.89 21.24 15.13
CA ASP A 710 -0.53 21.14 16.55
C ASP A 710 -1.75 21.17 17.48
N GLU A 711 -2.92 21.58 16.97
CA GLU A 711 -4.16 21.77 17.72
C GLU A 711 -5.16 20.61 17.53
N TYR A 712 -4.98 19.73 16.55
CA TYR A 712 -5.91 18.62 16.26
C TYR A 712 -6.06 17.62 17.41
N TRP A 713 -5.07 17.52 18.28
CA TRP A 713 -5.13 16.63 19.45
C TRP A 713 -5.74 17.28 20.69
N ASN A 714 -6.17 18.55 20.59
CA ASN A 714 -6.85 19.28 21.64
C ASN A 714 -8.38 19.26 21.42
N ASP A 715 -9.05 18.32 22.11
CA ASP A 715 -10.51 18.16 22.02
C ASP A 715 -11.29 19.44 22.33
N ASP A 716 -10.79 20.31 23.23
CA ASP A 716 -11.50 21.54 23.60
C ASP A 716 -11.56 22.54 22.42
N ILE A 717 -10.53 22.58 21.56
CA ILE A 717 -10.55 23.39 20.33
C ILE A 717 -11.59 22.84 19.35
N ILE A 718 -11.61 21.52 19.13
CA ILE A 718 -12.61 20.85 18.27
C ILE A 718 -14.03 21.12 18.79
N TYR A 719 -14.26 21.00 20.10
CA TYR A 719 -15.57 21.28 20.69
C TYR A 719 -15.98 22.75 20.58
N ASN A 720 -15.05 23.70 20.70
CA ASN A 720 -15.33 25.11 20.51
C ASN A 720 -15.74 25.43 19.05
N ASN A 721 -15.10 24.78 18.08
CA ASN A 721 -15.48 24.91 16.67
C ASN A 721 -16.87 24.32 16.39
N ILE A 722 -17.15 23.13 16.94
CA ILE A 722 -18.48 22.49 16.89
C ILE A 722 -19.54 23.41 17.50
N LYS A 723 -19.28 23.96 18.70
CA LYS A 723 -20.20 24.88 19.38
C LYS A 723 -20.47 26.15 18.57
N THR A 724 -19.42 26.78 18.04
CA THR A 724 -19.54 27.99 17.23
C THR A 724 -20.40 27.73 16.00
N THR A 725 -20.20 26.59 15.33
CA THR A 725 -21.00 26.15 14.19
C THR A 725 -22.46 25.98 14.56
N TYR A 726 -22.71 25.24 15.65
CA TYR A 726 -24.05 24.98 16.15
C TYR A 726 -24.79 26.28 16.50
N ASP A 727 -24.15 27.19 17.23
CA ASP A 727 -24.74 28.45 17.66
C ASP A 727 -25.14 29.34 16.47
N LEU A 728 -24.32 29.38 15.41
CA LEU A 728 -24.64 30.15 14.21
C LEU A 728 -25.77 29.50 13.40
N PHE A 729 -25.75 28.18 13.27
CA PHE A 729 -26.81 27.42 12.62
C PHE A 729 -28.15 27.61 13.32
N ASP A 730 -28.13 27.52 14.65
CA ASP A 730 -29.26 27.77 15.56
C ASP A 730 -29.80 29.20 15.47
N LEU A 731 -28.90 30.19 15.45
CA LEU A 731 -29.26 31.60 15.30
C LEU A 731 -29.93 31.87 13.95
N SER A 732 -29.40 31.30 12.86
CA SER A 732 -30.01 31.45 11.55
C SER A 732 -31.40 30.79 11.46
N LEU A 733 -31.59 29.66 12.14
CA LEU A 733 -32.91 29.02 12.28
C LEU A 733 -33.90 29.97 12.95
N LYS A 734 -33.56 30.49 14.14
CA LYS A 734 -34.38 31.47 14.88
C LYS A 734 -34.75 32.68 14.03
N ASN A 735 -33.78 33.25 13.31
CA ASN A 735 -34.00 34.39 12.43
C ASN A 735 -34.93 34.05 11.25
N SER A 736 -34.96 32.80 10.81
CA SER A 736 -35.82 32.36 9.70
C SER A 736 -37.26 32.12 10.16
N PHE A 737 -37.46 31.65 11.39
CA PHE A 737 -38.79 31.53 11.99
C PHE A 737 -39.52 32.88 12.08
N ASN A 738 -38.79 33.96 12.39
CA ASN A 738 -39.35 35.32 12.42
C ASN A 738 -39.84 35.83 11.04
N LYS A 739 -39.54 35.12 9.94
CA LYS A 739 -40.00 35.48 8.59
C LYS A 739 -41.34 34.84 8.23
N PHE A 740 -41.80 33.84 8.98
CA PHE A 740 -43.11 33.23 8.78
C PHE A 740 -44.21 34.17 9.26
N LYS A 741 -45.10 34.56 8.33
CA LYS A 741 -46.10 35.61 8.56
C LYS A 741 -47.50 35.04 8.82
N ASN A 742 -47.73 33.77 8.48
CA ASN A 742 -49.04 33.16 8.52
C ASN A 742 -49.19 32.20 9.70
N VAL A 743 -48.10 31.60 10.19
CA VAL A 743 -48.12 30.89 11.48
C VAL A 743 -48.46 31.85 12.62
N ASN A 744 -49.30 31.41 13.56
CA ASN A 744 -49.67 32.24 14.70
C ASN A 744 -48.55 32.27 15.76
N ALA A 745 -48.65 33.20 16.72
CA ALA A 745 -47.62 33.38 17.75
C ALA A 745 -47.38 32.08 18.57
N LYS A 746 -48.45 31.34 18.90
CA LYS A 746 -48.33 30.13 19.73
C LYS A 746 -47.68 28.96 18.97
N GLN A 747 -47.93 28.85 17.67
CA GLN A 747 -47.25 27.91 16.78
C GLN A 747 -45.77 28.24 16.66
N ASN A 748 -45.43 29.50 16.43
CA ASN A 748 -44.05 29.94 16.34
C ASN A 748 -43.28 29.67 17.65
N GLU A 749 -43.88 30.03 18.80
CA GLU A 749 -43.32 29.75 20.13
C GLU A 749 -43.11 28.25 20.37
N THR A 750 -44.12 27.42 20.09
CA THR A 750 -44.07 25.98 20.31
C THR A 750 -42.99 25.32 19.46
N LEU A 751 -42.89 25.70 18.18
CA LEU A 751 -41.85 25.16 17.30
C LEU A 751 -40.44 25.60 17.75
N LEU A 752 -40.26 26.88 18.14
CA LEU A 752 -38.98 27.35 18.68
C LEU A 752 -38.58 26.64 19.98
N ASN A 753 -39.55 26.22 20.81
CA ASN A 753 -39.32 25.45 22.03
C ASN A 753 -38.95 23.98 21.75
N LYS A 754 -39.32 23.41 20.60
CA LYS A 754 -38.90 22.05 20.17
C LYS A 754 -37.45 21.99 19.69
N ARG A 755 -36.80 23.14 19.49
CA ARG A 755 -35.41 23.25 19.03
C ARG A 755 -34.46 22.58 20.04
N PRO A 756 -33.61 21.63 19.61
CA PRO A 756 -32.73 20.93 20.53
C PRO A 756 -31.60 21.85 21.04
N PRO A 757 -31.16 21.67 22.30
CA PRO A 757 -30.02 22.41 22.85
C PRO A 757 -28.68 21.81 22.39
N PHE A 758 -27.62 22.63 22.41
CA PHE A 758 -26.25 22.15 22.25
C PHE A 758 -25.87 21.24 23.43
N ILE A 759 -25.25 20.09 23.16
CA ILE A 759 -24.75 19.17 24.19
C ILE A 759 -23.24 19.26 24.27
N ASN A 760 -22.72 19.68 25.43
CA ASN A 760 -21.28 19.86 25.62
C ASN A 760 -20.54 18.52 25.45
N LYS A 761 -19.42 18.55 24.73
CA LYS A 761 -18.53 17.40 24.51
C LYS A 761 -19.16 16.18 23.83
N LYS A 762 -20.16 16.38 22.96
CA LYS A 762 -20.92 15.31 22.29
C LYS A 762 -21.09 15.55 20.78
N VAL A 763 -20.25 14.94 19.95
CA VAL A 763 -20.21 15.21 18.49
C VAL A 763 -21.47 14.70 17.78
N GLU A 764 -21.82 13.42 17.96
CA GLU A 764 -22.93 12.78 17.22
C GLU A 764 -24.31 13.30 17.65
N GLU A 765 -24.49 13.58 18.95
CA GLU A 765 -25.73 14.16 19.45
C GLU A 765 -25.94 15.58 18.92
N ASN A 766 -24.89 16.39 18.77
CA ASN A 766 -25.00 17.72 18.17
C ASN A 766 -25.30 17.65 16.66
N LEU A 767 -24.71 16.71 15.92
CA LEU A 767 -25.06 16.46 14.51
C LEU A 767 -26.54 16.05 14.37
N THR A 768 -26.99 15.13 15.20
CA THR A 768 -28.39 14.69 15.27
C THR A 768 -29.32 15.88 15.57
N ASN A 769 -28.93 16.74 16.51
CA ASN A 769 -29.67 17.94 16.85
C ASN A 769 -29.76 18.94 15.68
N MET A 770 -28.69 19.11 14.89
CA MET A 770 -28.74 19.92 13.67
C MET A 770 -29.68 19.31 12.62
N SER A 771 -29.69 17.99 12.43
CA SER A 771 -30.66 17.31 11.56
C SER A 771 -32.10 17.51 12.05
N ASN A 772 -32.34 17.43 13.36
CA ASN A 772 -33.65 17.70 13.95
C ASN A 772 -34.10 19.15 13.73
N MET A 773 -33.18 20.12 13.72
CA MET A 773 -33.49 21.51 13.33
C MET A 773 -33.94 21.63 11.88
N VAL A 774 -33.40 20.82 10.96
CA VAL A 774 -33.87 20.76 9.57
C VAL A 774 -35.31 20.26 9.48
N ALA A 775 -35.61 19.14 10.12
CA ALA A 775 -36.97 18.61 10.17
C ALA A 775 -37.97 19.62 10.81
N LEU A 776 -37.53 20.33 11.85
CA LEU A 776 -38.32 21.36 12.51
C LEU A 776 -38.60 22.56 11.58
N TYR A 777 -37.61 23.00 10.80
CA TYR A 777 -37.83 24.06 9.80
C TYR A 777 -38.77 23.61 8.69
N GLU A 778 -38.66 22.36 8.23
CA GLU A 778 -39.61 21.79 7.25
C GLU A 778 -41.04 21.73 7.80
N GLU A 779 -41.21 21.36 9.07
CA GLU A 779 -42.51 21.43 9.76
C GLU A 779 -43.07 22.85 9.76
N ALA A 780 -42.26 23.83 10.13
CA ALA A 780 -42.65 25.23 10.18
C ALA A 780 -42.96 25.81 8.79
N LEU A 781 -42.16 25.49 7.77
CA LEU A 781 -42.38 25.91 6.39
C LEU A 781 -43.67 25.34 5.82
N TRP A 782 -43.97 24.08 6.15
CA TRP A 782 -45.24 23.46 5.78
C TRP A 782 -46.42 24.18 6.46
N LEU A 783 -46.31 24.44 7.77
CA LEU A 783 -47.35 25.14 8.53
C LEU A 783 -47.57 26.55 7.99
N GLU A 784 -46.50 27.29 7.66
CA GLU A 784 -46.59 28.60 7.03
C GLU A 784 -47.41 28.56 5.73
N LYS A 785 -47.16 27.57 4.86
CA LYS A 785 -47.90 27.42 3.59
C LYS A 785 -49.37 27.10 3.83
N ARG A 786 -49.68 26.19 4.74
CA ARG A 786 -51.07 25.78 5.02
C ARG A 786 -51.84 26.83 5.80
N MET A 787 -51.21 27.51 6.76
CA MET A 787 -51.80 28.67 7.42
C MET A 787 -52.07 29.82 6.46
N LYS A 788 -51.20 30.04 5.47
CA LYS A 788 -51.47 31.02 4.40
C LYS A 788 -52.75 30.65 3.63
N GLU A 789 -52.93 29.37 3.34
CA GLU A 789 -54.12 28.86 2.66
C GLU A 789 -55.38 28.99 3.52
N LEU A 790 -55.32 28.59 4.79
CA LEU A 790 -56.41 28.79 5.75
C LEU A 790 -56.78 30.27 5.87
N ASN A 791 -55.78 31.17 5.92
CA ASN A 791 -56.00 32.62 5.93
C ASN A 791 -56.62 33.13 4.63
N ARG A 792 -56.35 32.51 3.47
CA ARG A 792 -57.02 32.84 2.20
C ARG A 792 -58.50 32.45 2.28
N LEU A 793 -58.81 31.22 2.68
CA LEU A 793 -60.19 30.74 2.83
C LEU A 793 -60.99 31.60 3.82
N ARG A 794 -60.39 31.99 4.95
CA ARG A 794 -61.01 32.92 5.92
C ARG A 794 -61.34 34.29 5.31
N LYS A 795 -60.55 34.79 4.36
CA LYS A 795 -60.85 36.06 3.68
C LYS A 795 -62.02 35.91 2.71
N GLU A 796 -62.07 34.77 2.01
CA GLU A 796 -63.14 34.44 1.06
C GLU A 796 -64.51 34.32 1.74
N TYR A 797 -64.56 33.90 3.00
CA TYR A 797 -65.78 33.85 3.80
C TYR A 797 -66.65 35.12 3.67
N THR A 798 -66.04 36.31 3.74
CA THR A 798 -66.78 37.59 3.63
C THR A 798 -67.36 37.89 2.25
N SER A 799 -66.80 37.28 1.18
CA SER A 799 -67.35 37.34 -0.17
C SER A 799 -68.48 36.33 -0.31
N ILE A 800 -68.19 35.07 0.04
CA ILE A 800 -69.11 33.94 -0.13
C ILE A 800 -70.41 34.16 0.64
N THR A 801 -70.34 34.72 1.85
CA THR A 801 -71.54 35.03 2.67
C THR A 801 -72.48 36.08 2.04
N LYS A 802 -72.04 36.79 1.01
CA LYS A 802 -72.86 37.74 0.24
C LYS A 802 -73.42 37.14 -1.05
N GLU A 803 -72.89 36.00 -1.48
CA GLU A 803 -73.28 35.31 -2.70
C GLU A 803 -74.57 34.51 -2.49
N THR A 804 -75.29 34.24 -3.57
CA THR A 804 -76.57 33.51 -3.54
C THR A 804 -76.41 32.09 -3.02
N VAL A 805 -75.28 31.44 -3.33
CA VAL A 805 -74.92 30.09 -2.87
C VAL A 805 -74.97 29.97 -1.35
N TYR A 806 -74.55 31.00 -0.60
CA TYR A 806 -74.67 31.02 0.86
C TYR A 806 -76.02 31.60 1.30
N LYS A 807 -76.42 32.77 0.77
CA LYS A 807 -77.60 33.51 1.24
C LYS A 807 -78.87 32.66 1.24
N TYR A 808 -78.97 31.74 0.26
CA TYR A 808 -80.11 30.87 0.06
C TYR A 808 -79.84 29.40 0.40
N ALA A 809 -78.63 29.04 0.84
CA ALA A 809 -78.38 27.69 1.35
C ALA A 809 -79.27 27.39 2.56
N TYR A 810 -79.49 26.09 2.81
CA TYR A 810 -80.22 25.66 4.00
C TYR A 810 -79.60 26.23 5.29
N PRO A 811 -80.40 26.61 6.30
CA PRO A 811 -79.88 27.22 7.54
C PRO A 811 -78.84 26.34 8.24
N SER A 812 -79.04 25.01 8.28
CA SER A 812 -78.07 24.05 8.79
C SER A 812 -76.72 24.06 8.05
N LEU A 813 -76.72 24.25 6.73
CA LEU A 813 -75.49 24.33 5.91
C LEU A 813 -74.77 25.67 6.07
N ARG A 814 -75.52 26.78 6.14
CA ARG A 814 -74.96 28.10 6.51
C ARG A 814 -74.28 28.03 7.88
N LYS A 815 -74.98 27.47 8.88
CA LYS A 815 -74.45 27.28 10.23
C LYS A 815 -73.18 26.41 10.22
N ALA A 816 -73.15 25.32 9.46
CA ALA A 816 -71.96 24.48 9.34
C ALA A 816 -70.75 25.25 8.77
N TYR A 817 -70.97 26.12 7.78
CA TYR A 817 -69.92 26.97 7.22
C TYR A 817 -69.46 28.06 8.22
N ASP A 818 -70.39 28.69 8.92
CA ASP A 818 -70.10 29.69 9.96
C ASP A 818 -69.34 29.07 11.15
N ASP A 819 -69.73 27.86 11.56
CA ASP A 819 -69.07 27.09 12.62
C ASP A 819 -67.66 26.68 12.19
N ALA A 820 -67.48 26.19 10.95
CA ALA A 820 -66.16 25.85 10.39
C ALA A 820 -65.26 27.09 10.28
N TYR A 821 -65.81 28.24 9.87
CA TYR A 821 -65.10 29.51 9.87
C TYR A 821 -64.69 29.92 11.29
N THR A 822 -65.59 29.83 12.25
CA THR A 822 -65.32 30.16 13.66
C THR A 822 -64.25 29.24 14.24
N ALA A 823 -64.35 27.92 14.03
CA ALA A 823 -63.36 26.93 14.44
C ALA A 823 -62.00 27.17 13.77
N SER A 824 -62.00 27.67 12.53
CA SER A 824 -60.77 28.07 11.87
C SER A 824 -60.08 29.22 12.61
N ASN A 825 -60.76 30.10 13.32
CA ASN A 825 -60.16 31.23 14.03
C ASN A 825 -59.60 30.82 15.40
N PHE A 826 -58.38 30.27 15.42
CA PHE A 826 -57.71 29.81 16.63
C PHE A 826 -56.46 30.62 16.99
N THR A 827 -56.15 30.67 18.29
CA THR A 827 -54.96 31.35 18.85
C THR A 827 -53.97 30.40 19.52
N ASP A 828 -54.39 29.15 19.79
CA ASP A 828 -53.56 28.10 20.36
C ASP A 828 -52.64 27.45 19.30
N TYR A 829 -51.82 26.49 19.73
CA TYR A 829 -51.01 25.69 18.82
C TYR A 829 -51.89 24.65 18.14
N LYS A 830 -51.97 24.71 16.81
CA LYS A 830 -52.46 23.61 15.97
C LYS A 830 -51.30 23.02 15.17
N ASN A 831 -51.18 21.71 15.22
CA ASN A 831 -50.17 20.95 14.48
C ASN A 831 -50.57 20.81 12.99
N LYS A 832 -49.80 20.02 12.23
CA LYS A 832 -50.04 19.84 10.79
C LYS A 832 -51.45 19.30 10.49
N ASP A 833 -51.79 18.17 11.10
CA ASP A 833 -53.05 17.46 10.83
C ASP A 833 -54.27 18.27 11.26
N GLU A 834 -54.15 19.00 12.38
CA GLU A 834 -55.22 19.88 12.86
C GLU A 834 -55.47 21.06 11.91
N VAL A 835 -54.42 21.70 11.38
CA VAL A 835 -54.57 22.79 10.40
C VAL A 835 -55.16 22.26 9.09
N ASP A 836 -54.72 21.09 8.63
CA ASP A 836 -55.29 20.46 7.44
C ASP A 836 -56.76 20.13 7.61
N LYS A 837 -57.14 19.57 8.77
CA LYS A 837 -58.52 19.30 9.09
C LYS A 837 -59.37 20.58 9.06
N LEU A 838 -58.89 21.68 9.62
CA LEU A 838 -59.60 22.97 9.58
C LEU A 838 -59.78 23.50 8.15
N ILE A 839 -58.79 23.29 7.28
CA ILE A 839 -58.90 23.64 5.85
C ILE A 839 -59.96 22.77 5.18
N THR A 840 -59.87 21.44 5.36
CA THR A 840 -60.83 20.49 4.77
C THR A 840 -62.25 20.71 5.26
N ASP A 841 -62.45 20.94 6.56
CA ASP A 841 -63.77 21.20 7.15
C ASP A 841 -64.38 22.48 6.57
N LEU A 842 -63.57 23.54 6.41
CA LEU A 842 -64.01 24.81 5.84
C LEU A 842 -64.33 24.72 4.34
N GLU A 843 -63.48 24.04 3.56
CA GLU A 843 -63.72 23.79 2.13
C GLU A 843 -64.95 22.90 1.91
N THR A 844 -65.09 21.82 2.68
CA THR A 844 -66.24 20.92 2.60
C THR A 844 -67.53 21.63 2.97
N ALA A 845 -67.52 22.44 4.03
CA ALA A 845 -68.70 23.21 4.43
C ALA A 845 -69.07 24.28 3.38
N ARG A 846 -68.07 24.92 2.75
CA ARG A 846 -68.29 25.84 1.62
C ARG A 846 -68.90 25.12 0.42
N ASP A 847 -68.32 24.00 0.01
CA ASP A 847 -68.72 23.28 -1.20
C ASP A 847 -70.09 22.59 -1.03
N ASN A 848 -70.50 22.33 0.21
CA ASN A 848 -71.85 21.86 0.55
C ASN A 848 -72.92 22.96 0.51
N LEU A 849 -72.57 24.24 0.39
CA LEU A 849 -73.55 25.31 0.23
C LEU A 849 -74.31 25.12 -1.09
N ASN A 850 -75.63 25.10 -1.01
CA ASN A 850 -76.49 24.69 -2.12
C ASN A 850 -77.42 25.79 -2.63
N GLY A 851 -77.25 27.04 -2.21
CA GLY A 851 -78.20 28.11 -2.48
C GLY A 851 -78.45 28.40 -3.97
N ASP A 852 -77.48 28.11 -4.84
CA ASP A 852 -77.59 28.32 -6.29
C ASP A 852 -78.27 27.16 -7.03
N GLU A 853 -78.44 26.01 -6.36
CA GLU A 853 -79.02 24.79 -6.93
C GLU A 853 -80.52 24.65 -6.59
N LEU A 854 -81.06 25.57 -5.79
CA LEU A 854 -82.43 25.48 -5.29
C LEU A 854 -83.46 25.94 -6.32
N GLU A 855 -84.35 25.04 -6.71
CA GLU A 855 -85.54 25.36 -7.50
C GLU A 855 -86.77 25.43 -6.60
N LEU A 856 -87.51 26.54 -6.67
CA LEU A 856 -88.58 26.86 -5.72
C LEU A 856 -89.63 25.75 -5.58
N GLY A 857 -90.09 25.18 -6.69
CA GLY A 857 -91.11 24.13 -6.67
C GLY A 857 -90.64 22.86 -5.97
N VAL A 858 -89.44 22.38 -6.33
CA VAL A 858 -88.82 21.20 -5.73
C VAL A 858 -88.58 21.39 -4.24
N GLU A 859 -88.12 22.57 -3.84
CA GLU A 859 -87.82 22.86 -2.44
C GLU A 859 -89.06 23.02 -1.56
N LYS A 860 -90.17 23.55 -2.11
CA LYS A 860 -91.44 23.54 -1.40
C LYS A 860 -91.88 22.12 -1.06
N ASP A 861 -91.80 21.20 -2.02
CA ASP A 861 -92.25 19.82 -1.82
C ASP A 861 -91.37 19.07 -0.82
N LYS A 862 -90.05 19.27 -0.85
CA LYS A 862 -89.13 18.74 0.16
C LYS A 862 -89.46 19.27 1.56
N LEU A 863 -89.61 20.59 1.71
CA LEU A 863 -89.89 21.18 3.02
C LEU A 863 -91.25 20.74 3.57
N ARG A 864 -92.28 20.61 2.72
CA ARG A 864 -93.57 20.01 3.12
C ARG A 864 -93.40 18.59 3.63
N ALA A 865 -92.61 17.76 2.94
CA ALA A 865 -92.36 16.38 3.37
C ALA A 865 -91.65 16.34 4.74
N GLU A 866 -90.66 17.20 4.95
CA GLU A 866 -89.94 17.31 6.23
C GLU A 866 -90.83 17.79 7.38
N ILE A 867 -91.64 18.84 7.17
CA ILE A 867 -92.60 19.34 8.18
C ILE A 867 -93.59 18.25 8.56
N ASN A 868 -94.14 17.53 7.58
CA ASN A 868 -95.09 16.45 7.83
C ASN A 868 -94.46 15.28 8.59
N ALA A 869 -93.22 14.90 8.25
CA ALA A 869 -92.50 13.81 8.89
C ALA A 869 -92.05 14.14 10.34
N SER A 870 -91.83 15.42 10.66
CA SER A 870 -91.32 15.83 11.97
C SER A 870 -92.22 15.39 13.12
N GLN A 871 -91.65 14.68 14.09
CA GLN A 871 -92.32 14.32 15.35
C GLN A 871 -92.11 15.37 16.45
N ASP A 872 -91.23 16.34 16.19
CA ASP A 872 -90.84 17.41 17.11
C ASP A 872 -91.67 18.68 16.91
N LEU A 873 -92.80 18.57 16.19
CA LEU A 873 -93.76 19.66 16.00
C LEU A 873 -95.15 19.23 16.45
N LEU A 874 -95.86 20.20 17.03
CA LEU A 874 -97.29 20.10 17.29
C LEU A 874 -98.08 20.28 15.98
N ASP A 875 -99.31 19.79 15.94
CA ASP A 875 -100.13 19.81 14.72
C ASP A 875 -100.45 21.25 14.26
N ASN A 876 -100.69 22.17 15.20
CA ASN A 876 -100.89 23.58 14.90
C ASN A 876 -99.62 24.24 14.32
N GLU A 877 -98.43 23.86 14.79
CA GLU A 877 -97.15 24.36 14.26
C GLU A 877 -96.89 23.83 12.85
N LYS A 878 -97.26 22.57 12.57
CA LYS A 878 -97.20 22.01 11.21
C LYS A 878 -98.11 22.78 10.26
N THR A 879 -99.36 23.03 10.66
CA THR A 879 -100.30 23.80 9.83
C THR A 879 -99.79 25.21 9.54
N GLU A 880 -99.29 25.91 10.55
CA GLU A 880 -98.68 27.23 10.41
C GLU A 880 -97.53 27.22 9.40
N LEU A 881 -96.57 26.29 9.56
CA LEU A 881 -95.41 26.20 8.68
C LEU A 881 -95.77 25.79 7.25
N LEU A 882 -96.71 24.85 7.06
CA LEU A 882 -97.17 24.46 5.72
C LEU A 882 -97.85 25.62 5.00
N GLN A 883 -98.65 26.42 5.70
CA GLN A 883 -99.25 27.63 5.14
C GLN A 883 -98.18 28.65 4.75
N ASP A 884 -97.14 28.83 5.58
CA ASP A 884 -96.00 29.69 5.24
C ASP A 884 -95.24 29.18 3.99
N VAL A 885 -95.05 27.85 3.84
CA VAL A 885 -94.45 27.24 2.64
C VAL A 885 -95.27 27.54 1.39
N ASP A 886 -96.59 27.44 1.49
CA ASP A 886 -97.50 27.72 0.37
C ASP A 886 -97.41 29.19 -0.05
N ASN A 887 -97.31 30.11 0.92
CA ASN A 887 -97.23 31.55 0.70
C ASN A 887 -95.89 32.05 0.15
N ALA A 888 -94.79 31.29 0.30
CA ALA A 888 -93.48 31.71 -0.19
C ALA A 888 -93.44 31.83 -1.73
N THR A 889 -93.15 33.01 -2.28
CA THR A 889 -93.12 33.26 -3.74
C THR A 889 -91.74 33.14 -4.37
N ASP A 890 -90.69 33.03 -3.56
CA ASP A 890 -89.30 32.89 -3.98
C ASP A 890 -88.48 32.05 -2.98
N ILE A 891 -87.26 31.67 -3.36
CA ILE A 891 -86.33 30.91 -2.51
C ILE A 891 -86.01 31.63 -1.19
N PRO A 892 -85.68 32.94 -1.15
CA PRO A 892 -85.44 33.64 0.12
C PRO A 892 -86.61 33.53 1.11
N GLN A 893 -87.85 33.72 0.66
CA GLN A 893 -89.03 33.56 1.51
C GLN A 893 -89.15 32.11 1.99
N LEU A 894 -88.96 31.12 1.11
CA LEU A 894 -89.04 29.70 1.48
C LEU A 894 -87.96 29.32 2.51
N MET A 895 -86.74 29.86 2.38
CA MET A 895 -85.66 29.63 3.35
C MET A 895 -85.96 30.25 4.72
N ALA A 896 -86.66 31.39 4.77
CA ALA A 896 -87.14 31.96 6.04
C ALA A 896 -88.17 31.02 6.71
N VAL A 897 -89.02 30.35 5.93
CA VAL A 897 -89.93 29.31 6.45
C VAL A 897 -89.17 28.09 6.96
N ARG A 898 -88.16 27.64 6.21
CA ARG A 898 -87.28 26.53 6.63
C ARG A 898 -86.54 26.85 7.94
N GLU A 899 -86.03 28.07 8.09
CA GLU A 899 -85.39 28.54 9.32
C GLU A 899 -86.38 28.56 10.50
N LYS A 900 -87.61 29.05 10.27
CA LYS A 900 -88.69 29.00 11.27
C LYS A 900 -89.03 27.56 11.67
N PHE A 901 -89.05 26.62 10.71
CA PHE A 901 -89.24 25.19 10.96
C PHE A 901 -88.12 24.61 11.85
N GLU A 902 -86.86 24.82 11.48
CA GLU A 902 -85.70 24.32 12.23
C GLU A 902 -85.64 24.91 13.66
N ASN A 903 -85.98 26.20 13.81
CA ASN A 903 -86.03 26.87 15.11
C ASN A 903 -87.12 26.28 16.02
N LYS A 904 -88.33 26.02 15.49
CA LYS A 904 -89.41 25.38 16.27
C LYS A 904 -89.04 23.96 16.69
N VAL A 905 -88.51 23.15 15.77
CA VAL A 905 -88.02 21.79 16.09
C VAL A 905 -86.96 21.83 17.20
N THR A 906 -86.01 22.76 17.11
CA THR A 906 -84.95 22.92 18.11
C THR A 906 -85.50 23.33 19.48
N ALA A 907 -86.39 24.33 19.54
CA ALA A 907 -87.02 24.79 20.77
C ALA A 907 -87.86 23.69 21.44
N ASN A 908 -88.58 22.90 20.65
CA ASN A 908 -89.38 21.78 21.14
C ASN A 908 -88.52 20.65 21.69
N LYS A 909 -87.41 20.30 21.01
CA LYS A 909 -86.43 19.34 21.53
C LYS A 909 -85.82 19.82 22.85
N GLN A 910 -85.48 21.10 22.97
CA GLN A 910 -84.95 21.66 24.21
C GLN A 910 -85.99 21.57 25.34
N THR A 911 -87.26 21.87 25.06
CA THR A 911 -88.36 21.74 26.03
C THR A 911 -88.50 20.30 26.54
N VAL A 912 -88.36 19.31 25.66
CA VAL A 912 -88.34 17.88 26.03
C VAL A 912 -87.15 17.58 26.94
N ILE A 913 -85.94 18.04 26.59
CA ILE A 913 -84.72 17.85 27.40
C ILE A 913 -84.88 18.47 28.78
N ASP A 914 -85.33 19.73 28.86
CA ASP A 914 -85.50 20.47 30.11
C ASP A 914 -86.55 19.80 31.01
N THR A 915 -87.64 19.30 30.42
CA THR A 915 -88.67 18.57 31.18
C THR A 915 -88.15 17.24 31.72
N LYS A 916 -87.36 16.49 30.93
CA LYS A 916 -86.69 15.27 31.41
C LYS A 916 -85.75 15.57 32.56
N ALA A 917 -84.96 16.64 32.44
CA ALA A 917 -84.04 17.07 33.49
C ALA A 917 -84.81 17.47 34.77
N LEU A 918 -85.95 18.15 34.64
CA LEU A 918 -86.81 18.52 35.77
C LEU A 918 -87.35 17.28 36.50
N PHE A 919 -87.89 16.30 35.76
CA PHE A 919 -88.35 15.03 36.36
C PHE A 919 -87.22 14.28 37.06
N ASN A 920 -86.09 14.07 36.38
CA ASN A 920 -84.96 13.34 36.95
C ASN A 920 -84.46 14.03 38.22
N SER A 921 -84.31 15.37 38.18
CA SER A 921 -83.90 16.13 39.35
C SER A 921 -84.90 16.04 40.51
N PHE A 922 -86.20 15.98 40.24
CA PHE A 922 -87.21 15.81 41.28
C PHE A 922 -87.18 14.40 41.87
N ILE A 923 -87.13 13.37 41.01
CA ILE A 923 -87.05 11.96 41.42
C ILE A 923 -85.82 11.73 42.31
N ASP A 924 -84.67 12.29 41.91
CA ASP A 924 -83.43 12.21 42.68
C ASP A 924 -83.53 12.96 44.03
N ALA A 925 -84.20 14.12 44.05
CA ALA A 925 -84.33 14.93 45.26
C ALA A 925 -85.18 14.25 46.35
N VAL A 926 -86.26 13.55 45.97
CA VAL A 926 -87.19 12.94 46.94
C VAL A 926 -86.57 11.75 47.69
N ASN A 927 -85.42 11.22 47.22
CA ASN A 927 -84.67 10.13 47.86
C ASN A 927 -85.58 8.98 48.32
N TRP A 928 -86.31 8.43 47.35
CA TRP A 928 -87.24 7.32 47.59
C TRP A 928 -86.51 6.06 48.09
N GLU A 929 -87.06 5.42 49.13
CA GLU A 929 -86.44 4.24 49.76
C GLU A 929 -86.41 3.02 48.82
N GLU A 930 -87.40 2.91 47.95
CA GLU A 930 -87.47 1.84 46.95
C GLU A 930 -86.79 2.27 45.64
N THR A 931 -85.56 1.80 45.48
CA THR A 931 -84.77 2.02 44.26
C THR A 931 -85.46 1.49 43.00
N THR A 932 -86.27 0.43 43.10
CA THR A 932 -87.06 -0.12 41.98
C THR A 932 -88.06 0.89 41.43
N VAL A 933 -88.85 1.53 42.29
CA VAL A 933 -89.86 2.54 41.90
C VAL A 933 -89.19 3.76 41.27
N THR A 934 -88.07 4.20 41.86
CA THR A 934 -87.25 5.30 41.31
C THR A 934 -86.77 4.99 39.88
N ASN A 935 -86.33 3.76 39.63
CA ASN A 935 -85.87 3.33 38.31
C ASN A 935 -87.01 3.21 37.31
N GLU A 936 -88.18 2.71 37.73
CA GLU A 936 -89.38 2.66 36.89
C GLU A 936 -89.79 4.06 36.43
N TRP A 937 -89.79 5.05 37.32
CA TRP A 937 -90.09 6.43 36.94
C TRP A 937 -89.07 7.01 35.97
N LYS A 938 -87.76 6.82 36.23
CA LYS A 938 -86.71 7.24 35.29
C LYS A 938 -86.87 6.57 33.92
N ASN A 939 -87.26 5.30 33.88
CA ASN A 939 -87.55 4.59 32.64
C ASN A 939 -88.73 5.25 31.90
N VAL A 940 -89.81 5.62 32.59
CA VAL A 940 -90.91 6.37 31.98
C VAL A 940 -90.45 7.74 31.45
N VAL A 941 -89.58 8.46 32.16
CA VAL A 941 -88.97 9.72 31.66
C VAL A 941 -88.25 9.50 30.33
N THR A 942 -87.58 8.36 30.13
CA THR A 942 -86.91 8.08 28.86
C THR A 942 -87.88 7.90 27.68
N THR A 943 -89.14 7.51 27.95
CA THR A 943 -90.18 7.34 26.92
C THR A 943 -90.67 8.66 26.32
N ILE A 944 -90.37 9.80 26.96
CA ILE A 944 -90.59 11.12 26.37
C ILE A 944 -89.61 11.26 25.20
N THR A 945 -90.05 11.05 23.96
CA THR A 945 -89.15 11.09 22.80
C THR A 945 -89.22 12.39 22.04
N ASN A 946 -90.35 13.10 22.13
CA ASN A 946 -90.61 14.33 21.37
C ASN A 946 -91.72 15.16 22.04
N ILE A 947 -92.04 16.32 21.45
CA ILE A 947 -93.02 17.25 22.01
C ILE A 947 -94.46 16.69 22.00
N ARG A 948 -94.78 15.76 21.09
CA ARG A 948 -96.15 15.24 20.92
C ARG A 948 -96.56 14.32 22.06
N ASN A 949 -95.64 13.51 22.58
CA ASN A 949 -95.92 12.64 23.73
C ASN A 949 -95.48 13.26 25.08
N LEU A 950 -94.87 14.45 25.06
CA LEU A 950 -94.39 15.11 26.26
C LEU A 950 -95.50 15.30 27.30
N GLU A 951 -96.61 15.95 26.93
CA GLU A 951 -97.63 16.32 27.92
C GLU A 951 -98.36 15.09 28.47
N SER A 952 -98.69 14.11 27.63
CA SER A 952 -99.37 12.89 28.09
C SER A 952 -98.51 12.06 29.04
N VAL A 953 -97.22 11.85 28.70
CA VAL A 953 -96.28 11.13 29.57
C VAL A 953 -96.00 11.93 30.84
N LYS A 954 -95.83 13.26 30.74
CA LYS A 954 -95.63 14.15 31.89
C LYS A 954 -96.81 14.07 32.86
N THR A 955 -98.05 14.21 32.41
CA THR A 955 -99.24 14.12 33.26
C THR A 955 -99.34 12.74 33.90
N SER A 956 -99.23 11.67 33.11
CA SER A 956 -99.36 10.30 33.61
C SER A 956 -98.28 9.92 34.63
N LEU A 957 -97.02 10.28 34.36
CA LEU A 957 -95.91 10.03 35.29
C LEU A 957 -96.08 10.86 36.57
N TRP A 958 -96.46 12.13 36.46
CA TRP A 958 -96.65 12.98 37.62
C TRP A 958 -97.78 12.49 38.52
N ASP A 959 -98.90 12.07 37.95
CA ASP A 959 -100.01 11.49 38.72
C ASP A 959 -99.60 10.18 39.42
N THR A 960 -98.80 9.35 38.75
CA THR A 960 -98.23 8.12 39.33
C THR A 960 -97.35 8.45 40.54
N ILE A 961 -96.44 9.42 40.38
CA ILE A 961 -95.54 9.88 41.44
C ILE A 961 -96.34 10.42 42.64
N LYS A 962 -97.37 11.26 42.40
CA LYS A 962 -98.23 11.79 43.46
C LYS A 962 -98.95 10.67 44.22
N ALA A 963 -99.53 9.71 43.51
CA ALA A 963 -100.23 8.58 44.14
C ALA A 963 -99.29 7.74 45.02
N SER A 964 -98.06 7.49 44.55
CA SER A 964 -97.04 6.81 45.35
C SER A 964 -96.66 7.63 46.59
N MET A 965 -96.45 8.93 46.46
CA MET A 965 -96.16 9.83 47.60
C MET A 965 -97.27 9.82 48.65
N GLN A 966 -98.52 9.92 48.21
CA GLN A 966 -99.67 9.82 49.11
C GLN A 966 -99.68 8.48 49.85
N THR A 967 -99.45 7.38 49.13
CA THR A 967 -99.38 6.04 49.71
C THR A 967 -98.28 5.93 50.76
N SER A 968 -97.08 6.43 50.47
CA SER A 968 -95.98 6.39 51.44
C SER A 968 -96.22 7.27 52.67
N LEU A 969 -96.83 8.44 52.52
CA LEU A 969 -97.23 9.27 53.67
C LEU A 969 -98.32 8.59 54.51
N VAL A 970 -99.26 7.88 53.88
CA VAL A 970 -100.28 7.08 54.59
C VAL A 970 -99.64 5.93 55.38
N ASN A 971 -98.58 5.33 54.87
CA ASN A 971 -97.85 4.24 55.51
C ASN A 971 -96.91 4.67 56.64
N LEU A 972 -96.79 5.97 56.94
CA LEU A 972 -96.12 6.47 58.14
C LEU A 972 -97.03 6.18 59.35
N VAL A 973 -96.81 5.01 59.97
CA VAL A 973 -97.71 4.39 60.96
C VAL A 973 -97.72 5.09 62.32
N ASN A 974 -96.69 5.86 62.64
CA ASN A 974 -96.55 6.52 63.95
C ASN A 974 -97.15 7.93 63.95
N LEU A 975 -97.35 8.52 62.78
CA LEU A 975 -98.13 9.75 62.63
C LEU A 975 -99.61 9.52 62.93
N ASN A 976 -100.30 10.55 63.43
CA ASN A 976 -101.76 10.55 63.50
C ASN A 976 -102.39 11.01 62.16
N ASP A 977 -103.71 10.84 62.00
CA ASP A 977 -104.39 11.21 60.76
C ASP A 977 -104.23 12.69 60.41
N ALA A 978 -104.28 13.58 61.39
CA ALA A 978 -104.17 15.02 61.17
C ALA A 978 -102.77 15.39 60.63
N GLN A 979 -101.70 14.83 61.20
CA GLN A 979 -100.32 15.02 60.75
C GLN A 979 -100.12 14.51 59.32
N ARG A 980 -100.62 13.31 59.00
CA ARG A 980 -100.55 12.77 57.63
C ARG A 980 -101.24 13.69 56.62
N GLN A 981 -102.44 14.19 56.94
CA GLN A 981 -103.18 15.07 56.05
C GLN A 981 -102.45 16.39 55.77
N VAL A 982 -101.72 16.94 56.75
CA VAL A 982 -100.88 18.14 56.53
C VAL A 982 -99.83 17.90 55.45
N TYR A 983 -99.09 16.79 55.51
CA TYR A 983 -98.06 16.50 54.50
C TYR A 983 -98.65 16.08 53.15
N ILE A 984 -99.79 15.39 53.14
CA ILE A 984 -100.51 15.06 51.89
C ILE A 984 -100.96 16.34 51.18
N ALA A 985 -101.47 17.33 51.92
CA ALA A 985 -101.88 18.62 51.35
C ALA A 985 -100.70 19.45 50.80
N LYS A 986 -99.46 19.16 51.21
CA LYS A 986 -98.25 19.81 50.70
C LYS A 986 -97.71 19.17 49.41
N ILE A 987 -98.26 18.04 48.95
CA ILE A 987 -97.87 17.44 47.67
C ILE A 987 -98.20 18.43 46.53
N PRO A 988 -97.21 18.84 45.72
CA PRO A 988 -97.44 19.78 44.63
C PRO A 988 -98.47 19.22 43.63
N GLN A 989 -99.39 20.06 43.16
CA GLN A 989 -100.42 19.61 42.23
C GLN A 989 -99.87 19.47 40.79
N THR A 990 -98.86 20.27 40.45
CA THR A 990 -98.17 20.29 39.15
C THR A 990 -96.67 20.10 39.34
N LEU A 991 -96.01 19.45 38.39
CA LEU A 991 -94.54 19.41 38.34
C LEU A 991 -94.00 20.74 37.81
N ASP A 992 -93.35 21.49 38.68
CA ASP A 992 -92.63 22.72 38.36
C ASP A 992 -91.35 22.85 39.19
N ALA A 993 -90.64 23.96 39.06
CA ALA A 993 -89.40 24.20 39.80
C ALA A 993 -89.59 24.17 41.32
N SER A 994 -90.77 24.53 41.83
CA SER A 994 -91.09 24.53 43.27
C SER A 994 -91.31 23.13 43.83
N SER A 995 -91.61 22.15 42.97
CA SER A 995 -91.84 20.76 43.38
C SER A 995 -90.65 20.16 44.13
N LYS A 996 -89.42 20.64 43.88
CA LYS A 996 -88.21 20.23 44.62
C LYS A 996 -88.31 20.46 46.13
N ASN A 997 -89.08 21.47 46.57
CA ASN A 997 -89.26 21.75 47.99
C ASN A 997 -90.03 20.64 48.71
N PHE A 998 -90.83 19.85 47.99
CA PHE A 998 -91.56 18.75 48.58
C PHE A 998 -90.65 17.62 49.08
N ALA A 999 -89.47 17.43 48.48
CA ALA A 999 -88.51 16.45 48.99
C ALA A 999 -88.13 16.73 50.46
N THR A 1000 -87.99 18.00 50.82
CA THR A 1000 -87.77 18.45 52.19
C THR A 1000 -88.99 18.13 53.07
N GLU A 1001 -90.19 18.44 52.62
CA GLU A 1001 -91.42 18.16 53.37
C GLU A 1001 -91.63 16.67 53.60
N TYR A 1002 -91.31 15.83 52.61
CA TYR A 1002 -91.35 14.38 52.75
C TYR A 1002 -90.32 13.87 53.76
N THR A 1003 -89.11 14.44 53.77
CA THR A 1003 -88.08 14.13 54.78
C THR A 1003 -88.53 14.56 56.17
N ASN A 1004 -89.16 15.73 56.30
CA ASN A 1004 -89.74 16.22 57.55
C ASN A 1004 -90.85 15.28 58.07
N ALA A 1005 -91.72 14.78 57.19
CA ALA A 1005 -92.76 13.82 57.56
C ALA A 1005 -92.17 12.53 58.14
N LYS A 1006 -91.10 12.00 57.53
CA LYS A 1006 -90.39 10.81 58.05
C LYS A 1006 -89.68 11.08 59.37
N ALA A 1007 -89.04 12.23 59.51
CA ALA A 1007 -88.39 12.62 60.76
C ALA A 1007 -89.43 12.79 61.89
N LEU A 1008 -90.60 13.33 61.58
CA LEU A 1008 -91.73 13.41 62.50
C LEU A 1008 -92.25 12.01 62.86
N ASP A 1009 -92.40 11.10 61.89
CA ASP A 1009 -92.84 9.71 62.17
C ASP A 1009 -91.89 9.00 63.14
N ALA A 1010 -90.57 9.12 62.92
CA ALA A 1010 -89.57 8.60 63.84
C ALA A 1010 -89.64 9.24 65.24
N SER A 1011 -89.90 10.56 65.30
CA SER A 1011 -90.07 11.27 66.57
C SER A 1011 -91.34 10.84 67.30
N MET A 1012 -92.42 10.58 66.56
CA MET A 1012 -93.68 10.06 67.10
C MET A 1012 -93.56 8.62 67.60
N LEU A 1013 -92.74 7.79 66.94
CA LEU A 1013 -92.39 6.46 67.45
C LEU A 1013 -91.68 6.58 68.80
N ALA A 1014 -90.63 7.41 68.88
CA ALA A 1014 -89.90 7.62 70.12
C ALA A 1014 -90.79 8.17 71.24
N LEU A 1015 -91.71 9.08 70.91
CA LEU A 1015 -92.71 9.59 71.85
C LEU A 1015 -93.66 8.48 72.32
N SER A 1016 -94.12 7.62 71.40
CA SER A 1016 -94.99 6.48 71.71
C SER A 1016 -94.30 5.46 72.64
N GLU A 1017 -93.03 5.16 72.38
CA GLU A 1017 -92.21 4.30 73.25
C GLU A 1017 -92.04 4.91 74.65
N GLU A 1018 -91.78 6.22 74.73
CA GLU A 1018 -91.65 6.89 76.03
C GLU A 1018 -92.99 6.95 76.80
N LYS A 1019 -94.11 7.11 76.07
CA LYS A 1019 -95.45 6.98 76.66
C LYS A 1019 -95.71 5.59 77.22
N ALA A 1020 -95.22 4.54 76.55
CA ALA A 1020 -95.34 3.18 77.04
C ALA A 1020 -94.56 2.95 78.35
N ASN A 1021 -93.54 3.76 78.65
CA ASN A 1021 -92.78 3.71 79.91
C ASN A 1021 -93.51 4.38 81.09
N TYR A 1022 -94.52 5.22 80.85
CA TYR A 1022 -95.22 5.97 81.90
C TYR A 1022 -95.71 5.09 83.06
N PRO A 1023 -96.40 3.94 82.84
CA PRO A 1023 -96.83 3.05 83.93
C PRO A 1023 -95.67 2.52 84.77
N THR A 1024 -94.53 2.28 84.13
CA THR A 1024 -93.31 1.82 84.80
C THR A 1024 -92.71 2.93 85.65
N VAL A 1025 -92.63 4.16 85.13
CA VAL A 1025 -92.04 5.31 85.83
C VAL A 1025 -92.86 5.69 87.07
N ILE A 1026 -94.20 5.74 86.96
CA ILE A 1026 -95.06 6.08 88.11
C ILE A 1026 -95.04 5.01 89.22
N ALA A 1027 -94.64 3.78 88.88
CA ALA A 1027 -94.45 2.70 89.84
C ALA A 1027 -93.06 2.74 90.53
N THR A 1028 -92.13 3.59 90.08
CA THR A 1028 -90.81 3.71 90.71
C THR A 1028 -90.85 4.49 92.01
N ASP A 1029 -89.96 4.13 92.94
CA ASP A 1029 -89.72 4.88 94.17
C ASP A 1029 -89.41 6.36 93.92
N ASN A 1030 -88.70 6.68 92.83
CA ASN A 1030 -88.36 8.05 92.46
C ASN A 1030 -89.60 8.91 92.19
N TYR A 1031 -90.57 8.38 91.43
CA TYR A 1031 -91.84 9.08 91.22
C TYR A 1031 -92.68 9.10 92.51
N ILE A 1032 -92.84 7.95 93.19
CA ILE A 1032 -93.66 7.84 94.41
C ILE A 1032 -93.18 8.82 95.51
N LYS A 1033 -91.87 8.97 95.69
CA LYS A 1033 -91.25 9.87 96.68
C LYS A 1033 -91.08 11.32 96.19
N ALA A 1034 -91.32 11.62 94.91
CA ALA A 1034 -91.24 12.98 94.40
C ALA A 1034 -92.31 13.89 95.03
N ASP A 1035 -92.00 15.18 95.11
CA ASP A 1035 -92.98 16.20 95.51
C ASP A 1035 -94.12 16.32 94.48
N GLN A 1036 -95.25 16.86 94.92
CA GLN A 1036 -96.47 16.93 94.13
C GLN A 1036 -96.28 17.70 92.82
N ALA A 1037 -95.49 18.78 92.82
CA ALA A 1037 -95.25 19.58 91.63
C ALA A 1037 -94.51 18.79 90.54
N LYS A 1038 -93.54 17.94 90.92
CA LYS A 1038 -92.83 17.07 89.97
C LYS A 1038 -93.73 15.96 89.39
N LYS A 1039 -94.62 15.40 90.21
CA LYS A 1039 -95.61 14.41 89.75
C LYS A 1039 -96.56 15.04 88.75
N GLU A 1040 -97.16 16.17 89.10
CA GLU A 1040 -98.05 16.93 88.22
C GLU A 1040 -97.36 17.35 86.94
N ALA A 1041 -96.10 17.80 87.00
CA ALA A 1041 -95.33 18.15 85.81
C ALA A 1041 -95.10 16.94 84.87
N TYR A 1042 -94.80 15.76 85.43
CA TYR A 1042 -94.61 14.53 84.64
C TYR A 1042 -95.93 14.01 84.05
N ASP A 1043 -96.99 13.98 84.86
CA ASP A 1043 -98.34 13.57 84.43
C ASP A 1043 -98.89 14.53 83.37
N GLN A 1044 -98.64 15.84 83.52
CA GLN A 1044 -99.00 16.84 82.52
C GLN A 1044 -98.18 16.68 81.24
N ALA A 1045 -96.89 16.33 81.33
CA ALA A 1045 -96.08 16.01 80.15
C ALA A 1045 -96.61 14.78 79.40
N TYR A 1046 -97.04 13.74 80.13
CA TYR A 1046 -97.73 12.57 79.54
C TYR A 1046 -99.11 12.91 78.96
N ALA A 1047 -99.89 13.75 79.64
CA ALA A 1047 -101.17 14.23 79.10
C ALA A 1047 -100.95 15.03 77.81
N ASN A 1048 -99.95 15.91 77.78
CA ASN A 1048 -99.59 16.72 76.62
C ASN A 1048 -99.04 15.89 75.45
N SER A 1049 -98.44 14.73 75.71
CA SER A 1049 -98.00 13.79 74.66
C SER A 1049 -99.15 12.99 74.04
N THR A 1050 -100.38 13.19 74.51
CA THR A 1050 -101.59 12.62 73.91
C THR A 1050 -102.36 13.71 73.20
N PHE A 1051 -102.27 13.73 71.88
CA PHE A 1051 -102.91 14.72 71.04
C PHE A 1051 -103.49 14.09 69.77
N THR A 1052 -104.61 14.63 69.31
CA THR A 1052 -105.33 14.19 68.09
C THR A 1052 -105.27 15.22 66.97
N ASP A 1053 -104.69 16.40 67.24
CA ASP A 1053 -104.46 17.46 66.27
C ASP A 1053 -103.11 17.29 65.57
N ALA A 1054 -102.86 18.09 64.53
CA ALA A 1054 -101.61 18.09 63.78
C ALA A 1054 -100.52 18.92 64.49
N LYS A 1055 -100.27 18.63 65.77
CA LYS A 1055 -99.13 19.21 66.48
C LYS A 1055 -97.85 18.59 65.95
N ASP A 1056 -96.94 19.48 65.54
CA ASP A 1056 -95.56 19.15 65.20
C ASP A 1056 -94.71 18.98 66.47
#